data_AF-A0AAE4ZC29-F1
#
_entry.id   AF-A0AAE4ZC29-F1
#
_cell.length_a   1.000
_cell.length_b   1.000
_cell.length_c   1.000
_cell.angle_alpha   90.00
_cell.angle_beta   90.00
_cell.angle_gamma   90.00
#
_symmetry.space_group_name_H-M   'P 1'
#
loop_
_entity.id
_entity.type
_entity.pdbx_description
1 polymer ?
#
loop_
_entity_poly.entity_id
_entity_poly.type
_entity_poly.pdbx_seq_one_letter_code
_entity_poly.pdbx_strand_id
1 'polypeptide(L)'
;MNWHTQRSTLCWDRNSALDIIPVEAESPSDAVFNATHSALPILRRNRVDDDHGEVVYEDQLLAAVESQPSDYPILPILGHSGTGKSHLVRWLRMRLEKSQAQASKRRVIFVPKHKMSLRAILDLILDHAQSPEVDQFRERVHAATEQLHGEAQARRELRATLANLVEAQADSAVTPGRPDSDERMYLATELPNLLLDSHFKNHLLADDGAIARLVREKLSGKGSEDKDEPFAFTDADLYLSVDDAGRAAAAAQEIAEVLNGDQELRALAARMLNEQLAPAISTVFGVSGDDLKNLLIELRLELGRNGEEILLLIEDFSIFQGIQGGLIDAMTQIATKELPLCPMKVVMAVTTGYFRDQIPDTAKTRTFRVYDMDVPDKSATVNTLEFATRYLNAVRVGVEGIESAYAQGDELPNACDTCPVSERCRASFGEKDGISLFPFNESALERAVQSQQSKTRGFVARDVLNRVLRPVLQNDREALEQHRFPTGEFATRFSSRDTAHEWNVEETALIQNPGDTDELIKRRRTLLTFWVPKSQARAQNLNPALHDAFSVAEVPGLPRWNPNSVAPTPPVVPTPGPPTPSPTPTVIPTPQPPADPPLVQALDLWSQGEPLKQAQQNDLRRLVFQAIVAKLNFEDGLRGDSYWTRSSTNEVRDKSLAGSPMFGPTSIFLEGTKQADQSATRLDIARDDIEAVRALRALVFLNAFGSWTEVGRGAELQRLTIRQVNKWVRQIESQLALSRTDPAAVDTEVGYLTDALILSAQMLGIESSYSVGSATKKIDAVFAPPPASDPSLLPAPLRQLRAWAISEKSSRDTLQKLVLRRVGYTQGGGGIAGIDVNRILRSHKAYQQLPTKPSSVSTDVAAYIDRLHFSIENLDSIRGPVETALPDTSTLDSSVKEMVKSVAKTLQMLQTTGMTPSRVDVTKINQLGEPLDANDLHRVTKLREQLATWDALSGPEKLQALSGDWPASAARLTPWIEAVSTALDSIETHINTKIDPTLQSHAETLDSDLADSLNAAVTAAFTIVESEQES
;
A
#
# COMPACT_ATOMS: atom_id res chain seq x y z
N MET A 1 39.49 12.59 21.51
CA MET A 1 40.02 11.22 21.34
C MET A 1 38.85 10.35 20.90
N ASN A 2 38.89 9.88 19.65
CA ASN A 2 37.77 9.25 18.95
C ASN A 2 37.84 7.71 19.11
N TRP A 3 36.70 7.02 19.21
CA TRP A 3 36.62 5.56 19.37
C TRP A 3 37.47 4.80 18.33
N HIS A 4 37.52 5.35 17.10
CA HIS A 4 38.21 4.76 15.95
C HIS A 4 39.71 5.07 15.87
N THR A 5 40.23 6.01 16.68
CA THR A 5 41.67 6.34 16.68
C THR A 5 42.51 5.40 17.55
N GLN A 6 41.89 4.53 18.36
CA GLN A 6 42.57 3.71 19.38
C GLN A 6 42.40 2.19 19.19
N ARG A 7 41.74 1.72 18.12
CA ARG A 7 41.49 0.28 17.89
C ARG A 7 41.34 -0.09 16.41
N SER A 8 41.67 -1.34 16.05
CA SER A 8 40.99 -2.05 14.95
C SER A 8 39.51 -2.22 15.32
N THR A 9 38.62 -2.20 14.34
CA THR A 9 37.23 -1.80 14.55
C THR A 9 36.37 -2.71 15.45
N LEU A 10 36.83 -3.92 15.80
CA LEU A 10 36.09 -4.91 16.57
C LEU A 10 36.91 -5.55 17.70
N CYS A 11 36.21 -6.21 18.64
CA CYS A 11 36.81 -6.89 19.79
C CYS A 11 36.91 -8.41 19.71
N TRP A 12 36.62 -8.98 18.54
CA TRP A 12 36.69 -10.41 18.27
C TRP A 12 37.20 -10.67 16.84
N ASP A 13 37.77 -11.85 16.60
CA ASP A 13 38.27 -12.24 15.27
C ASP A 13 37.15 -12.77 14.38
N ARG A 14 37.42 -12.81 13.06
CA ARG A 14 36.40 -13.09 12.03
C ARG A 14 35.71 -14.44 12.22
N ASN A 15 36.46 -15.45 12.63
CA ASN A 15 35.96 -16.82 12.74
C ASN A 15 35.53 -17.18 14.16
N SER A 16 35.94 -16.44 15.20
CA SER A 16 35.65 -16.79 16.60
C SER A 16 34.16 -16.96 16.90
N ALA A 17 33.30 -16.15 16.28
CA ALA A 17 31.84 -16.28 16.45
C ALA A 17 31.28 -17.58 15.84
N LEU A 18 31.87 -18.07 14.73
CA LEU A 18 31.48 -19.34 14.10
C LEU A 18 31.95 -20.53 14.92
N ASP A 19 33.17 -20.47 15.45
CA ASP A 19 33.77 -21.59 16.16
C ASP A 19 33.16 -21.77 17.58
N ILE A 20 32.70 -20.68 18.20
CA ILE A 20 32.14 -20.67 19.56
C ILE A 20 30.61 -20.80 19.56
N ILE A 21 29.95 -20.31 18.52
CA ILE A 21 28.49 -20.46 18.32
C ILE A 21 28.27 -21.36 17.09
N PRO A 22 28.51 -22.69 17.23
CA PRO A 22 28.47 -23.59 16.08
C PRO A 22 27.06 -23.73 15.50
N VAL A 23 27.00 -23.98 14.20
CA VAL A 23 25.76 -24.35 13.49
C VAL A 23 25.54 -25.84 13.65
N GLU A 24 24.51 -26.21 14.42
CA GLU A 24 23.77 -27.49 14.53
C GLU A 24 24.51 -28.87 14.38
N ALA A 25 25.81 -28.91 14.12
CA ALA A 25 26.55 -30.06 13.59
C ALA A 25 27.82 -30.41 14.36
N GLU A 26 28.50 -29.40 14.89
CA GLU A 26 29.68 -29.58 15.71
C GLU A 26 29.31 -29.29 17.15
N SER A 27 29.36 -30.34 17.97
CA SER A 27 29.40 -30.18 19.41
C SER A 27 30.66 -29.40 19.75
N PRO A 28 30.55 -28.25 20.45
CA PRO A 28 31.73 -27.48 20.85
C PRO A 28 32.65 -28.37 21.69
N SER A 29 33.94 -28.07 21.80
CA SER A 29 34.83 -28.79 22.71
C SER A 29 34.35 -28.66 24.17
N ASP A 30 34.82 -29.54 25.06
CA ASP A 30 34.47 -29.44 26.48
C ASP A 30 34.95 -28.11 27.10
N ALA A 31 36.05 -27.55 26.58
CA ALA A 31 36.53 -26.23 26.98
C ALA A 31 35.53 -25.13 26.60
N VAL A 32 35.11 -25.08 25.34
CA VAL A 32 34.12 -24.10 24.85
C VAL A 32 32.76 -24.28 25.54
N PHE A 33 32.34 -25.52 25.76
CA PHE A 33 31.12 -25.83 26.50
C PHE A 33 31.19 -25.27 27.93
N ASN A 34 32.29 -25.52 28.66
CA ASN A 34 32.44 -25.04 30.03
C ASN A 34 32.53 -23.51 30.11
N ALA A 35 33.19 -22.88 29.14
CA ALA A 35 33.33 -21.42 29.04
C ALA A 35 32.00 -20.70 28.75
N THR A 36 31.09 -21.32 28.01
CA THR A 36 29.81 -20.71 27.57
C THR A 36 28.60 -21.18 28.37
N HIS A 37 28.76 -22.22 29.19
CA HIS A 37 27.68 -22.75 30.02
C HIS A 37 27.11 -21.66 30.95
N SER A 38 25.79 -21.56 30.97
CA SER A 38 25.01 -20.68 31.82
C SER A 38 23.89 -21.49 32.44
N ALA A 39 23.58 -21.26 33.71
CA ALA A 39 22.50 -21.95 34.39
C ALA A 39 21.15 -21.55 33.77
N LEU A 40 20.36 -22.53 33.36
CA LEU A 40 19.02 -22.35 32.82
C LEU A 40 17.99 -22.84 33.83
N PRO A 41 16.84 -22.15 33.98
CA PRO A 41 15.77 -22.65 34.82
C PRO A 41 15.17 -23.92 34.20
N ILE A 42 14.86 -24.88 35.06
CA ILE A 42 14.28 -26.17 34.71
C ILE A 42 13.04 -26.38 35.56
N LEU A 43 11.93 -26.80 34.97
CA LEU A 43 10.71 -27.09 35.71
C LEU A 43 10.71 -28.55 36.17
N ARG A 44 10.82 -28.77 37.49
CA ARG A 44 10.73 -30.10 38.10
C ARG A 44 9.27 -30.48 38.36
N ARG A 45 8.84 -31.64 37.88
CA ARG A 45 7.53 -32.25 38.14
C ARG A 45 7.67 -33.69 38.65
N ASN A 46 6.64 -34.20 39.32
CA ASN A 46 6.63 -35.62 39.73
C ASN A 46 6.19 -36.51 38.57
N ARG A 47 5.23 -36.06 37.77
CA ARG A 47 4.75 -36.72 36.53
C ARG A 47 4.67 -35.73 35.38
N VAL A 48 4.60 -36.26 34.16
CA VAL A 48 4.57 -35.46 32.93
C VAL A 48 3.29 -34.64 32.79
N ASP A 49 2.17 -35.17 33.31
CA ASP A 49 0.85 -34.55 33.22
C ASP A 49 0.53 -33.64 34.42
N ASP A 50 1.50 -33.38 35.31
CA ASP A 50 1.29 -32.45 36.43
C ASP A 50 1.27 -31.00 35.91
N ASP A 51 0.17 -30.29 36.16
CA ASP A 51 -0.02 -28.88 35.75
C ASP A 51 0.90 -27.89 36.51
N HIS A 52 1.49 -28.33 37.62
CA HIS A 52 2.33 -27.51 38.50
C HIS A 52 3.70 -28.17 38.70
N GLY A 53 4.75 -27.37 38.54
CA GLY A 53 6.12 -27.77 38.80
C GLY A 53 6.88 -26.69 39.56
N GLU A 54 8.01 -27.07 40.13
CA GLU A 54 8.92 -26.17 40.84
C GLU A 54 10.09 -25.78 39.92
N VAL A 55 10.41 -24.49 39.85
CA VAL A 55 11.58 -24.03 39.09
C VAL A 55 12.84 -24.36 39.89
N VAL A 56 13.69 -25.20 39.31
CA VAL A 56 14.98 -25.64 39.85
C VAL A 56 16.09 -25.36 38.84
N TYR A 57 17.35 -25.59 39.24
CA TYR A 57 18.52 -25.44 38.38
C TYR A 57 19.29 -26.77 38.29
N GLU A 58 20.38 -26.78 37.51
CA GLU A 58 21.13 -27.98 37.16
C GLU A 58 21.72 -28.72 38.37
N ASP A 59 22.04 -28.02 39.45
CA ASP A 59 22.54 -28.59 40.71
C ASP A 59 21.53 -29.58 41.34
N GLN A 60 20.25 -29.22 41.36
CA GLN A 60 19.18 -30.08 41.85
C GLN A 60 18.87 -31.24 40.91
N LEU A 61 19.13 -31.09 39.60
CA LEU A 61 19.07 -32.20 38.66
C LEU A 61 20.22 -33.19 38.92
N LEU A 62 21.44 -32.70 39.07
CA LEU A 62 22.60 -33.54 39.39
C LEU A 62 22.37 -34.35 40.67
N ALA A 63 21.91 -33.70 41.73
CA ALA A 63 21.57 -34.37 42.99
C ALA A 63 20.51 -35.47 42.80
N ALA A 64 19.49 -35.23 41.96
CA ALA A 64 18.44 -36.22 41.69
C ALA A 64 18.93 -37.40 40.86
N VAL A 65 19.87 -37.19 39.91
CA VAL A 65 20.52 -38.27 39.17
C VAL A 65 21.38 -39.12 40.10
N GLU A 66 22.13 -38.49 41.02
CA GLU A 66 22.96 -39.21 41.99
C GLU A 66 22.13 -40.02 42.99
N SER A 67 20.98 -39.46 43.44
CA SER A 67 20.06 -40.09 44.40
C SER A 67 18.97 -40.95 43.75
N GLN A 68 19.05 -41.22 42.45
CA GLN A 68 17.99 -41.93 41.73
C GLN A 68 17.83 -43.36 42.28
N PRO A 69 16.60 -43.79 42.65
CA PRO A 69 16.35 -45.13 43.18
C PRO A 69 16.29 -46.17 42.04
N SER A 70 16.69 -47.41 42.34
CA SER A 70 16.70 -48.50 41.35
C SER A 70 15.32 -48.90 40.84
N ASP A 71 14.26 -48.70 41.65
CA ASP A 71 12.87 -49.02 41.28
C ASP A 71 12.25 -47.99 40.31
N TYR A 72 12.84 -46.79 40.23
CA TYR A 72 12.45 -45.74 39.28
C TYR A 72 13.64 -45.39 38.36
N PRO A 73 13.99 -46.29 37.44
CA PRO A 73 15.20 -46.19 36.63
C PRO A 73 15.15 -45.08 35.58
N ILE A 74 14.03 -44.39 35.38
CA ILE A 74 13.85 -43.40 34.31
C ILE A 74 13.81 -41.98 34.87
N LEU A 75 14.66 -41.09 34.35
CA LEU A 75 14.62 -39.64 34.59
C LEU A 75 14.59 -38.91 33.24
N PRO A 76 13.41 -38.49 32.75
CA PRO A 76 13.28 -37.78 31.50
C PRO A 76 13.57 -36.29 31.67
N ILE A 77 14.34 -35.77 30.72
CA ILE A 77 14.53 -34.34 30.48
C ILE A 77 13.66 -33.97 29.27
N LEU A 78 12.55 -33.29 29.52
CA LEU A 78 11.57 -32.87 28.53
C LEU A 78 11.87 -31.47 27.99
N GLY A 79 11.25 -31.13 26.87
CA GLY A 79 11.42 -29.83 26.24
C GLY A 79 11.23 -29.87 24.72
N HIS A 80 10.83 -28.75 24.13
CA HIS A 80 10.79 -28.59 22.66
C HIS A 80 12.20 -28.62 22.04
N SER A 81 12.27 -28.71 20.71
CA SER A 81 13.54 -28.56 19.99
C SER A 81 14.19 -27.21 20.32
N GLY A 82 15.51 -27.20 20.55
CA GLY A 82 16.28 -25.98 20.83
C GLY A 82 16.27 -25.43 22.25
N THR A 83 15.55 -26.04 23.20
CA THR A 83 15.48 -25.55 24.60
C THR A 83 16.70 -25.88 25.46
N GLY A 84 17.64 -26.71 24.97
CA GLY A 84 18.89 -27.02 25.67
C GLY A 84 18.94 -28.39 26.37
N LYS A 85 18.01 -29.31 26.09
CA LYS A 85 18.03 -30.68 26.67
C LYS A 85 19.37 -31.40 26.50
N SER A 86 19.89 -31.39 25.27
CA SER A 86 21.18 -32.02 24.93
C SER A 86 22.35 -31.35 25.66
N HIS A 87 22.32 -30.02 25.78
CA HIS A 87 23.27 -29.24 26.58
C HIS A 87 23.25 -29.67 28.05
N LEU A 88 22.06 -29.91 28.61
CA LEU A 88 21.89 -30.35 29.99
C LEU A 88 22.41 -31.77 30.25
N VAL A 89 22.15 -32.72 29.34
CA VAL A 89 22.71 -34.09 29.44
C VAL A 89 24.24 -34.07 29.33
N ARG A 90 24.80 -33.25 28.46
CA ARG A 90 26.25 -33.08 28.34
C ARG A 90 26.87 -32.45 29.59
N TRP A 91 26.20 -31.46 30.18
CA TRP A 91 26.63 -30.90 31.46
C TRP A 91 26.65 -31.97 32.57
N LEU A 92 25.61 -32.82 32.64
CA LEU A 92 25.54 -33.93 33.59
C LEU A 92 26.71 -34.89 33.39
N ARG A 93 27.01 -35.29 32.15
CA ARG A 93 28.15 -36.16 31.82
C ARG A 93 29.44 -35.60 32.41
N MET A 94 29.78 -34.34 32.13
CA MET A 94 31.03 -33.72 32.61
C MET A 94 31.14 -33.68 34.14
N ARG A 95 30.03 -33.48 34.85
CA ARG A 95 30.00 -33.47 36.32
C ARG A 95 30.09 -34.87 36.90
N LEU A 96 29.41 -35.84 36.28
CA LEU A 96 29.36 -37.23 36.72
C LEU A 96 30.65 -37.98 36.43
N GLU A 97 31.35 -37.73 35.31
CA GLU A 97 32.67 -38.31 35.01
C GLU A 97 33.73 -37.85 36.03
N LYS A 98 33.70 -36.57 36.43
CA LYS A 98 34.55 -36.06 37.52
C LYS A 98 34.26 -36.74 38.87
N SER A 99 33.00 -37.06 39.14
CA SER A 99 32.55 -37.80 40.34
C SER A 99 32.87 -39.30 40.26
N GLN A 100 32.82 -39.90 39.07
CA GLN A 100 33.13 -41.31 38.82
C GLN A 100 34.60 -41.65 39.10
N ALA A 101 35.52 -40.71 38.88
CA ALA A 101 36.91 -40.83 39.34
C ALA A 101 37.04 -41.04 40.87
N GLN A 102 35.98 -40.78 41.64
CA GLN A 102 35.90 -40.94 43.09
C GLN A 102 34.96 -42.09 43.54
N ALA A 103 34.05 -42.58 42.69
CA ALA A 103 33.05 -43.61 43.02
C ALA A 103 33.29 -44.92 42.22
N SER A 104 33.89 -45.93 42.86
CA SER A 104 34.48 -47.11 42.23
C SER A 104 33.51 -48.17 41.64
N LYS A 105 32.19 -47.91 41.54
CA LYS A 105 31.18 -48.94 41.18
C LYS A 105 30.10 -48.51 40.17
N ARG A 106 30.16 -47.29 39.61
CA ARG A 106 29.18 -46.81 38.62
C ARG A 106 29.82 -46.76 37.25
N ARG A 107 29.20 -47.39 36.25
CA ARG A 107 29.60 -47.31 34.84
C ARG A 107 28.72 -46.29 34.11
N VAL A 108 29.30 -45.14 33.75
CA VAL A 108 28.61 -44.10 32.96
C VAL A 108 28.76 -44.41 31.48
N ILE A 109 27.63 -44.54 30.79
CA ILE A 109 27.55 -44.76 29.34
C ILE A 109 26.86 -43.53 28.74
N PHE A 110 27.54 -42.80 27.87
CA PHE A 110 27.01 -41.58 27.26
C PHE A 110 26.74 -41.80 25.78
N VAL A 111 25.49 -41.61 25.36
CA VAL A 111 25.06 -41.68 23.96
C VAL A 111 24.92 -40.25 23.42
N PRO A 112 25.86 -39.79 22.58
CA PRO A 112 25.87 -38.43 22.03
C PRO A 112 24.76 -38.21 21.01
N LYS A 113 24.38 -36.94 20.80
CA LYS A 113 23.32 -36.53 19.87
C LYS A 113 23.66 -36.76 18.39
N HIS A 114 24.92 -36.54 18.01
CA HIS A 114 25.37 -36.54 16.61
C HIS A 114 26.49 -37.57 16.39
N LYS A 115 26.62 -38.08 15.14
CA LYS A 115 27.69 -38.97 14.66
C LYS A 115 27.64 -40.44 15.13
N MET A 116 26.48 -40.97 15.49
CA MET A 116 26.35 -42.40 15.75
C MET A 116 25.26 -43.04 14.89
N SER A 117 25.68 -43.98 14.04
CA SER A 117 24.77 -44.96 13.45
C SER A 117 24.25 -45.91 14.53
N LEU A 118 23.18 -46.64 14.23
CA LEU A 118 22.66 -47.65 15.15
C LEU A 118 23.75 -48.65 15.60
N ARG A 119 24.63 -49.00 14.67
CA ARG A 119 25.83 -49.81 14.91
C ARG A 119 26.76 -49.15 15.93
N ALA A 120 27.10 -47.87 15.75
CA ALA A 120 28.01 -47.17 16.66
C ALA A 120 27.47 -47.10 18.10
N ILE A 121 26.14 -47.08 18.28
CA ILE A 121 25.52 -47.12 19.61
C ILE A 121 25.65 -48.50 20.24
N LEU A 122 25.40 -49.56 19.47
CA LEU A 122 25.59 -50.94 19.93
C LEU A 122 27.06 -51.16 20.31
N ASP A 123 27.99 -50.73 19.46
CA ASP A 123 29.44 -50.78 19.73
C ASP A 123 29.80 -50.01 21.01
N LEU A 124 29.26 -48.79 21.21
CA LEU A 124 29.48 -47.99 22.41
C LEU A 124 28.96 -48.67 23.69
N ILE A 125 27.81 -49.36 23.62
CA ILE A 125 27.29 -50.13 24.76
C ILE A 125 28.17 -51.37 25.00
N LEU A 126 28.59 -52.04 23.92
CA LEU A 126 29.41 -53.24 23.93
C LEU A 126 30.84 -52.99 24.45
N ASP A 127 31.41 -51.80 24.25
CA ASP A 127 32.74 -51.42 24.77
C ASP A 127 32.83 -51.48 26.31
N HIS A 128 31.69 -51.56 26.98
CA HIS A 128 31.59 -51.68 28.44
C HIS A 128 31.42 -53.13 28.94
N ALA A 129 31.42 -54.13 28.05
CA ALA A 129 31.39 -55.56 28.38
C ALA A 129 32.60 -56.32 27.80
N GLN A 130 33.02 -57.40 28.48
CA GLN A 130 34.21 -58.19 28.14
C GLN A 130 33.95 -59.71 28.14
N SER A 131 32.71 -60.16 27.97
CA SER A 131 32.34 -61.58 27.98
C SER A 131 32.34 -62.25 26.59
N PRO A 132 32.60 -63.58 26.51
CA PRO A 132 32.56 -64.33 25.25
C PRO A 132 31.19 -64.33 24.58
N GLU A 133 30.10 -64.25 25.36
CA GLU A 133 28.74 -64.15 24.83
C GLU A 133 28.51 -62.81 24.10
N VAL A 134 29.07 -61.73 24.66
CA VAL A 134 29.04 -60.37 24.10
C VAL A 134 29.87 -60.28 22.82
N ASP A 135 31.01 -60.97 22.74
CA ASP A 135 31.81 -61.04 21.51
C ASP A 135 31.07 -61.78 20.38
N GLN A 136 30.38 -62.88 20.68
CA GLN A 136 29.53 -63.58 19.71
C GLN A 136 28.35 -62.71 19.25
N PHE A 137 27.78 -61.91 20.15
CA PHE A 137 26.74 -60.94 19.80
C PHE A 137 27.29 -59.84 18.88
N ARG A 138 28.47 -59.30 19.19
CA ARG A 138 29.19 -58.30 18.38
C ARG A 138 29.45 -58.84 16.97
N GLU A 139 29.91 -60.08 16.82
CA GLU A 139 30.10 -60.73 15.52
C GLU A 139 28.80 -60.89 14.73
N ARG A 140 27.69 -61.27 15.38
CA ARG A 140 26.37 -61.37 14.72
C ARG A 140 25.86 -60.02 14.21
N VAL A 141 25.98 -58.96 15.01
CA VAL A 141 25.58 -57.60 14.62
C VAL A 141 26.46 -57.07 13.48
N HIS A 142 27.77 -57.32 13.53
CA HIS A 142 28.68 -56.98 12.44
C HIS A 142 28.33 -57.72 11.14
N ALA A 143 28.07 -59.02 11.20
CA ALA A 143 27.70 -59.82 10.04
C ALA A 143 26.38 -59.37 9.39
N ALA A 144 25.38 -58.98 10.20
CA ALA A 144 24.10 -58.47 9.71
C ALA A 144 24.23 -57.09 9.02
N THR A 145 25.09 -56.21 9.53
CA THR A 145 25.30 -54.88 8.93
C THR A 145 26.23 -54.88 7.71
N GLU A 146 27.18 -55.81 7.61
CA GLU A 146 28.08 -55.94 6.44
C GLU A 146 27.37 -56.50 5.19
N GLN A 147 26.25 -57.22 5.35
CA GLN A 147 25.45 -57.73 4.23
C GLN A 147 24.68 -56.65 3.46
N LEU A 148 24.56 -55.44 4.01
CA LEU A 148 23.94 -54.31 3.33
C LEU A 148 24.92 -53.67 2.33
N HIS A 149 24.83 -54.06 1.07
CA HIS A 149 25.67 -53.52 0.00
C HIS A 149 25.27 -52.07 -0.39
N GLY A 150 25.67 -51.11 0.44
CA GLY A 150 25.62 -49.67 0.14
C GLY A 150 24.24 -49.00 0.27
N GLU A 151 24.27 -47.67 0.42
CA GLU A 151 23.10 -46.82 0.69
C GLU A 151 21.96 -47.02 -0.33
N ALA A 152 22.29 -47.13 -1.61
CA ALA A 152 21.30 -47.29 -2.69
C ALA A 152 20.55 -48.64 -2.64
N GLN A 153 21.14 -49.68 -2.05
CA GLN A 153 20.43 -50.95 -1.83
C GLN A 153 19.52 -50.84 -0.61
N ALA A 154 20.00 -50.30 0.50
CA ALA A 154 19.20 -50.07 1.71
C ALA A 154 17.97 -49.21 1.43
N ARG A 155 18.08 -48.14 0.61
CA ARG A 155 16.93 -47.33 0.18
C ARG A 155 15.88 -48.15 -0.59
N ARG A 156 16.32 -49.05 -1.48
CA ARG A 156 15.42 -49.89 -2.30
C ARG A 156 14.72 -50.96 -1.48
N GLU A 157 15.45 -51.62 -0.58
CA GLU A 157 14.92 -52.64 0.33
C GLU A 157 13.93 -52.02 1.31
N LEU A 158 14.28 -50.89 1.95
CA LEU A 158 13.40 -50.24 2.93
C LEU A 158 12.06 -49.84 2.32
N ARG A 159 12.08 -49.30 1.11
CA ARG A 159 10.86 -48.98 0.34
C ARG A 159 10.01 -50.23 0.08
N ALA A 160 10.63 -51.32 -0.38
CA ALA A 160 9.92 -52.56 -0.68
C ALA A 160 9.31 -53.18 0.58
N THR A 161 10.06 -53.19 1.68
CA THR A 161 9.59 -53.69 2.98
C THR A 161 8.43 -52.84 3.52
N LEU A 162 8.50 -51.51 3.41
CA LEU A 162 7.39 -50.64 3.81
C LEU A 162 6.11 -50.90 3.01
N ALA A 163 6.23 -51.08 1.69
CA ALA A 163 5.08 -51.43 0.85
C ALA A 163 4.43 -52.75 1.30
N ASN A 164 5.25 -53.79 1.51
CA ASN A 164 4.76 -55.11 1.94
C ASN A 164 4.13 -55.06 3.35
N LEU A 165 4.71 -54.31 4.28
CA LEU A 165 4.19 -54.19 5.65
C LEU A 165 2.87 -53.41 5.71
N VAL A 166 2.72 -52.39 4.87
CA VAL A 166 1.45 -51.66 4.72
C VAL A 166 0.38 -52.54 4.07
N GLU A 167 0.73 -53.27 3.01
CA GLU A 167 -0.17 -54.20 2.33
C GLU A 167 -0.69 -55.29 3.29
N ALA A 168 0.19 -55.84 4.14
CA ALA A 168 -0.19 -56.82 5.16
C ALA A 168 -1.19 -56.28 6.21
N GLN A 169 -1.36 -54.96 6.32
CA GLN A 169 -2.38 -54.39 7.19
C GLN A 169 -3.79 -54.49 6.61
N ALA A 170 -3.96 -54.70 5.30
CA ALA A 170 -5.27 -54.83 4.68
C ALA A 170 -6.07 -56.00 5.30
N ASP A 171 -5.40 -57.11 5.58
CA ASP A 171 -6.02 -58.29 6.21
C ASP A 171 -6.31 -58.11 7.71
N SER A 172 -5.64 -57.15 8.37
CA SER A 172 -5.72 -56.93 9.83
C SER A 172 -6.53 -55.68 10.23
N ALA A 173 -6.96 -54.85 9.28
CA ALA A 173 -7.54 -53.53 9.55
C ALA A 173 -8.98 -53.55 10.11
N VAL A 174 -9.61 -54.71 10.27
CA VAL A 174 -10.93 -54.85 10.90
C VAL A 174 -10.81 -54.85 12.44
N THR A 175 -10.51 -53.69 13.03
CA THR A 175 -10.65 -53.49 14.49
C THR A 175 -11.91 -52.65 14.75
N PRO A 176 -13.02 -53.24 15.25
CA PRO A 176 -14.27 -52.51 15.46
C PRO A 176 -14.09 -51.35 16.44
N GLY A 177 -14.47 -50.13 16.03
CA GLY A 177 -14.53 -48.95 16.90
C GLY A 177 -13.35 -47.97 16.80
N ARG A 178 -12.39 -48.17 15.89
CA ARG A 178 -11.34 -47.18 15.61
C ARG A 178 -11.86 -46.12 14.63
N PRO A 179 -11.66 -44.81 14.89
CA PRO A 179 -11.85 -43.77 13.87
C PRO A 179 -10.96 -44.08 12.65
N ASP A 180 -11.43 -43.75 11.45
CA ASP A 180 -10.70 -43.90 10.18
C ASP A 180 -10.47 -45.35 9.69
N SER A 181 -11.33 -46.29 10.12
CA SER A 181 -11.27 -47.72 9.74
C SER A 181 -11.28 -47.94 8.23
N ASP A 182 -12.21 -47.29 7.53
CA ASP A 182 -12.46 -47.53 6.11
C ASP A 182 -11.36 -46.89 5.26
N GLU A 183 -10.90 -45.70 5.66
CA GLU A 183 -9.78 -44.98 5.06
C GLU A 183 -8.46 -45.74 5.24
N ARG A 184 -8.22 -46.35 6.41
CA ARG A 184 -7.05 -47.23 6.63
C ARG A 184 -7.08 -48.46 5.75
N MET A 185 -8.24 -49.08 5.55
CA MET A 185 -8.41 -50.23 4.68
C MET A 185 -8.10 -49.89 3.21
N TYR A 186 -8.66 -48.77 2.75
CA TYR A 186 -8.38 -48.22 1.42
C TYR A 186 -6.88 -47.96 1.23
N LEU A 187 -6.24 -47.25 2.17
CA LEU A 187 -4.81 -46.94 2.09
C LEU A 187 -3.91 -48.18 2.19
N ALA A 188 -4.26 -49.19 2.99
CA ALA A 188 -3.50 -50.43 3.05
C ALA A 188 -3.46 -51.16 1.69
N THR A 189 -4.52 -51.01 0.88
CA THR A 189 -4.63 -51.62 -0.45
C THR A 189 -3.94 -50.76 -1.53
N GLU A 190 -4.15 -49.44 -1.50
CA GLU A 190 -3.73 -48.55 -2.60
C GLU A 190 -2.36 -47.90 -2.41
N LEU A 191 -1.92 -47.63 -1.19
CA LEU A 191 -0.63 -47.01 -0.93
C LEU A 191 0.58 -47.84 -1.43
N PRO A 192 0.57 -49.19 -1.38
CA PRO A 192 1.62 -50.01 -1.98
C PRO A 192 1.79 -49.77 -3.49
N ASN A 193 0.70 -49.52 -4.22
CA ASN A 193 0.74 -49.22 -5.67
C ASN A 193 1.58 -47.97 -5.94
N LEU A 194 1.49 -46.96 -5.06
CA LEU A 194 2.28 -45.75 -5.13
C LEU A 194 3.75 -46.00 -4.81
N LEU A 195 4.05 -46.67 -3.69
CA LEU A 195 5.42 -46.92 -3.21
C LEU A 195 6.26 -47.78 -4.18
N LEU A 196 5.61 -48.70 -4.89
CA LEU A 196 6.25 -49.61 -5.83
C LEU A 196 6.37 -49.04 -7.26
N ASP A 197 5.73 -47.91 -7.56
CA ASP A 197 5.72 -47.31 -8.89
C ASP A 197 7.13 -46.94 -9.40
N SER A 198 7.28 -47.04 -10.71
CA SER A 198 8.57 -46.85 -11.39
C SER A 198 9.02 -45.39 -11.49
N HIS A 199 8.09 -44.42 -11.47
CA HIS A 199 8.36 -42.99 -11.53
C HIS A 199 8.44 -42.41 -10.11
N PHE A 200 7.47 -42.74 -9.25
CA PHE A 200 7.44 -42.27 -7.86
C PHE A 200 8.62 -42.72 -7.03
N LYS A 201 9.18 -43.92 -7.30
CA LYS A 201 10.40 -44.37 -6.62
C LYS A 201 11.55 -43.37 -6.75
N ASN A 202 11.67 -42.64 -7.86
CA ASN A 202 12.77 -41.71 -8.06
C ASN A 202 12.64 -40.52 -7.10
N HIS A 203 11.42 -40.12 -6.76
CA HIS A 203 11.14 -39.07 -5.78
C HIS A 203 11.45 -39.52 -4.35
N LEU A 204 10.98 -40.71 -3.94
CA LEU A 204 11.24 -41.24 -2.60
C LEU A 204 12.73 -41.58 -2.36
N LEU A 205 13.42 -42.05 -3.41
CA LEU A 205 14.82 -42.48 -3.35
C LEU A 205 15.81 -41.37 -3.73
N ALA A 206 15.34 -40.18 -4.14
CA ALA A 206 16.17 -39.01 -4.40
C ALA A 206 16.98 -38.62 -3.16
N ASP A 207 18.08 -37.89 -3.31
CA ASP A 207 18.99 -37.58 -2.18
C ASP A 207 18.36 -36.71 -1.09
N ASP A 208 17.28 -35.99 -1.40
CA ASP A 208 16.41 -35.25 -0.48
C ASP A 208 15.11 -35.99 -0.11
N GLY A 209 14.85 -37.13 -0.73
CA GLY A 209 13.65 -37.94 -0.52
C GLY A 209 13.56 -38.55 0.88
N ALA A 210 12.34 -38.79 1.37
CA ALA A 210 12.09 -39.28 2.73
C ALA A 210 12.85 -40.56 3.07
N ILE A 211 12.87 -41.55 2.16
CA ILE A 211 13.56 -42.83 2.38
C ILE A 211 15.08 -42.64 2.39
N ALA A 212 15.61 -41.77 1.52
CA ALA A 212 17.02 -41.44 1.52
C ALA A 212 17.46 -40.76 2.81
N ARG A 213 16.67 -39.80 3.32
CA ARG A 213 16.91 -39.13 4.60
C ARG A 213 16.99 -40.13 5.75
N LEU A 214 16.02 -41.04 5.87
CA LEU A 214 16.02 -42.08 6.90
C LEU A 214 17.22 -43.04 6.79
N VAL A 215 17.54 -43.52 5.59
CA VAL A 215 18.67 -44.45 5.40
C VAL A 215 20.00 -43.77 5.70
N ARG A 216 20.19 -42.52 5.28
CA ARG A 216 21.37 -41.73 5.61
C ARG A 216 21.50 -41.53 7.11
N GLU A 217 20.41 -41.16 7.78
CA GLU A 217 20.37 -41.02 9.24
C GLU A 217 20.78 -42.33 9.95
N LYS A 218 20.34 -43.49 9.47
CA LYS A 218 20.62 -44.79 10.13
C LYS A 218 22.02 -45.34 9.82
N LEU A 219 22.55 -45.14 8.62
CA LEU A 219 23.88 -45.62 8.23
C LEU A 219 25.01 -44.68 8.64
N SER A 220 24.81 -43.37 8.46
CA SER A 220 25.85 -42.34 8.63
C SER A 220 25.65 -41.48 9.88
N GLY A 221 24.51 -41.64 10.59
CA GLY A 221 24.10 -40.75 11.67
C GLY A 221 23.43 -39.47 11.16
N LYS A 222 22.84 -38.69 12.06
CA LYS A 222 22.31 -37.35 11.73
C LYS A 222 23.44 -36.40 11.32
N GLY A 223 23.31 -35.79 10.15
CA GLY A 223 24.18 -34.73 9.62
C GLY A 223 23.85 -33.34 10.17
N SER A 224 24.63 -32.34 9.74
CA SER A 224 24.53 -30.93 10.15
C SER A 224 23.21 -30.24 9.81
N GLU A 225 22.54 -30.74 8.78
CA GLU A 225 21.33 -30.15 8.18
C GLU A 225 20.06 -30.94 8.52
N ASP A 226 20.18 -32.05 9.26
CA ASP A 226 19.05 -32.91 9.61
C ASP A 226 18.27 -32.35 10.80
N LYS A 227 16.93 -32.38 10.73
CA LYS A 227 16.06 -31.87 11.79
C LYS A 227 16.27 -32.65 13.10
N ASP A 228 16.17 -31.93 14.22
CA ASP A 228 16.19 -32.51 15.59
C ASP A 228 14.99 -33.42 15.88
N GLU A 229 13.96 -33.39 15.06
CA GLU A 229 12.81 -34.28 15.19
C GLU A 229 13.18 -35.72 14.77
N PRO A 230 12.59 -36.75 15.38
CA PRO A 230 12.68 -38.11 14.85
C PRO A 230 12.18 -38.11 13.41
N PHE A 231 12.85 -38.86 12.52
CA PHE A 231 12.38 -39.01 11.15
C PHE A 231 10.92 -39.47 11.16
N ALA A 232 10.07 -38.76 10.45
CA ALA A 232 8.70 -39.18 10.21
C ALA A 232 8.36 -38.81 8.76
N PHE A 233 7.66 -39.71 8.08
CA PHE A 233 6.92 -39.35 6.89
C PHE A 233 5.94 -38.24 7.24
N THR A 234 5.98 -37.18 6.46
CA THR A 234 5.04 -36.05 6.53
C THR A 234 4.06 -36.10 5.37
N ASP A 235 3.00 -35.31 5.43
CA ASP A 235 2.08 -35.13 4.31
C ASP A 235 2.80 -34.61 3.05
N ALA A 236 3.82 -33.76 3.22
CA ALA A 236 4.64 -33.26 2.12
C ALA A 236 5.44 -34.37 1.39
N ASP A 237 5.87 -35.42 2.11
CA ASP A 237 6.63 -36.54 1.53
C ASP A 237 5.80 -37.44 0.61
N LEU A 238 4.48 -37.32 0.69
CA LEU A 238 3.50 -38.06 -0.12
C LEU A 238 2.80 -37.16 -1.14
N TYR A 239 3.27 -35.93 -1.32
CA TYR A 239 2.73 -35.01 -2.31
C TYR A 239 3.44 -35.18 -3.66
N LEU A 240 2.66 -35.40 -4.72
CA LEU A 240 3.16 -35.49 -6.08
C LEU A 240 2.75 -34.26 -6.88
N SER A 241 3.68 -33.70 -7.65
CA SER A 241 3.30 -32.66 -8.61
C SER A 241 2.37 -33.25 -9.69
N VAL A 242 1.55 -32.40 -10.30
CA VAL A 242 0.62 -32.81 -11.37
C VAL A 242 1.38 -33.45 -12.55
N ASP A 243 2.56 -32.92 -12.88
CA ASP A 243 3.41 -33.43 -13.95
C ASP A 243 4.02 -34.80 -13.62
N ASP A 244 4.35 -35.05 -12.34
CA ASP A 244 4.91 -36.32 -11.88
C ASP A 244 3.82 -37.41 -11.77
N ALA A 245 2.61 -37.04 -11.33
CA ALA A 245 1.46 -37.94 -11.27
C ALA A 245 1.05 -38.44 -12.67
N GLY A 246 1.09 -37.55 -13.69
CA GLY A 246 0.77 -37.89 -15.08
C GLY A 246 1.79 -38.83 -15.77
N ARG A 247 2.93 -39.12 -15.13
CA ARG A 247 3.97 -40.05 -15.62
C ARG A 247 3.99 -41.39 -14.87
N ALA A 248 3.18 -41.54 -13.83
CA ALA A 248 3.07 -42.78 -13.05
C ALA A 248 2.20 -43.84 -13.76
N ALA A 249 2.28 -45.09 -13.31
CA ALA A 249 1.34 -46.12 -13.77
C ALA A 249 -0.11 -45.81 -13.31
N ALA A 250 -1.12 -46.29 -14.04
CA ALA A 250 -2.53 -45.93 -13.80
C ALA A 250 -2.99 -46.08 -12.33
N ALA A 251 -2.64 -47.20 -11.67
CA ALA A 251 -2.99 -47.42 -10.26
C ALA A 251 -2.28 -46.44 -9.30
N ALA A 252 -1.02 -46.07 -9.60
CA ALA A 252 -0.27 -45.10 -8.81
C ALA A 252 -0.76 -43.66 -9.05
N GLN A 253 -1.21 -43.36 -10.27
CA GLN A 253 -1.81 -42.07 -10.61
C GLN A 253 -3.12 -41.85 -9.84
N GLU A 254 -3.98 -42.87 -9.77
CA GLU A 254 -5.28 -42.79 -9.08
C GLU A 254 -5.10 -42.45 -7.59
N ILE A 255 -4.26 -43.18 -6.87
CA ILE A 255 -3.98 -42.89 -5.46
C ILE A 255 -3.24 -41.54 -5.29
N ALA A 256 -2.34 -41.16 -6.19
CA ALA A 256 -1.67 -39.86 -6.13
C ALA A 256 -2.66 -38.69 -6.27
N GLU A 257 -3.64 -38.78 -7.18
CA GLU A 257 -4.71 -37.78 -7.35
C GLU A 257 -5.57 -37.66 -6.09
N VAL A 258 -5.93 -38.79 -5.48
CA VAL A 258 -6.71 -38.84 -4.24
C VAL A 258 -5.93 -38.20 -3.08
N LEU A 259 -4.68 -38.60 -2.86
CA LEU A 259 -3.84 -38.00 -1.81
C LEU A 259 -3.60 -36.51 -2.06
N ASN A 260 -3.47 -36.08 -3.32
CA ASN A 260 -3.31 -34.67 -3.67
C ASN A 260 -4.56 -33.83 -3.35
N GLY A 261 -5.76 -34.41 -3.51
CA GLY A 261 -7.04 -33.77 -3.22
C GLY A 261 -7.46 -33.78 -1.75
N ASP A 262 -6.97 -34.72 -0.94
CA ASP A 262 -7.36 -34.90 0.47
C ASP A 262 -6.16 -34.83 1.42
N GLN A 263 -6.05 -33.72 2.15
CA GLN A 263 -4.97 -33.51 3.13
C GLN A 263 -5.10 -34.43 4.36
N GLU A 264 -6.30 -34.75 4.81
CA GLU A 264 -6.50 -35.60 5.99
C GLU A 264 -6.12 -37.05 5.68
N LEU A 265 -6.52 -37.54 4.51
CA LEU A 265 -6.14 -38.87 4.03
C LEU A 265 -4.63 -38.99 3.78
N ARG A 266 -3.99 -37.93 3.27
CA ARG A 266 -2.53 -37.88 3.12
C ARG A 266 -1.80 -37.89 4.45
N ALA A 267 -2.30 -37.14 5.44
CA ALA A 267 -1.77 -37.19 6.79
C ALA A 267 -1.94 -38.59 7.42
N LEU A 268 -3.06 -39.27 7.14
CA LEU A 268 -3.29 -40.66 7.58
C LEU A 268 -2.32 -41.65 6.92
N ALA A 269 -2.07 -41.53 5.61
CA ALA A 269 -1.09 -42.35 4.90
C ALA A 269 0.32 -42.19 5.49
N ALA A 270 0.73 -40.95 5.77
CA ALA A 270 2.00 -40.67 6.45
C ALA A 270 2.05 -41.31 7.84
N ARG A 271 0.96 -41.24 8.63
CA ARG A 271 0.86 -41.95 9.93
C ARG A 271 1.00 -43.46 9.78
N MET A 272 0.34 -44.08 8.81
CA MET A 272 0.42 -45.53 8.56
C MET A 272 1.85 -45.98 8.21
N LEU A 273 2.56 -45.20 7.38
CA LEU A 273 3.98 -45.48 7.10
C LEU A 273 4.83 -45.36 8.36
N ASN A 274 4.59 -44.33 9.18
CA ASN A 274 5.30 -44.13 10.44
C ASN A 274 5.06 -45.27 11.45
N GLU A 275 3.85 -45.84 11.49
CA GLU A 275 3.53 -47.03 12.30
C GLU A 275 4.35 -48.26 11.87
N GLN A 276 4.70 -48.38 10.58
CA GLN A 276 5.47 -49.50 10.02
C GLN A 276 6.98 -49.25 9.93
N LEU A 277 7.48 -48.09 10.37
CA LEU A 277 8.91 -47.76 10.32
C LEU A 277 9.77 -48.71 11.15
N ALA A 278 9.38 -49.01 12.39
CA ALA A 278 10.15 -49.88 13.28
C ALA A 278 10.34 -51.31 12.72
N PRO A 279 9.28 -52.05 12.32
CA PRO A 279 9.45 -53.37 11.71
C PRO A 279 10.21 -53.32 10.37
N ALA A 280 10.02 -52.26 9.57
CA ALA A 280 10.77 -52.09 8.33
C ALA A 280 12.27 -51.91 8.57
N ILE A 281 12.66 -51.05 9.52
CA ILE A 281 14.05 -50.83 9.92
C ILE A 281 14.66 -52.13 10.45
N SER A 282 13.94 -52.87 11.30
CA SER A 282 14.45 -54.14 11.83
C SER A 282 14.70 -55.17 10.73
N THR A 283 13.86 -55.21 9.70
CA THR A 283 13.98 -56.16 8.58
C THR A 283 15.15 -55.80 7.66
N VAL A 284 15.34 -54.51 7.36
CA VAL A 284 16.41 -54.05 6.45
C VAL A 284 17.76 -54.02 7.15
N PHE A 285 17.84 -53.50 8.37
CA PHE A 285 19.11 -53.32 9.06
C PHE A 285 19.54 -54.52 9.90
N GLY A 286 18.70 -55.55 10.02
CA GLY A 286 19.01 -56.78 10.77
C GLY A 286 19.19 -56.57 12.28
N VAL A 287 18.75 -55.43 12.81
CA VAL A 287 18.81 -55.07 14.23
C VAL A 287 17.40 -54.86 14.73
N SER A 288 16.93 -55.76 15.58
CA SER A 288 15.61 -55.66 16.21
C SER A 288 15.67 -54.99 17.59
N GLY A 289 14.51 -54.57 18.10
CA GLY A 289 14.40 -54.15 19.51
C GLY A 289 14.81 -55.26 20.48
N ASP A 290 14.51 -56.52 20.15
CA ASP A 290 14.87 -57.67 21.00
C ASP A 290 16.39 -57.87 21.08
N ASP A 291 17.14 -57.57 20.02
CA ASP A 291 18.60 -57.64 20.03
C ASP A 291 19.20 -56.63 21.03
N LEU A 292 18.75 -55.37 21.00
CA LEU A 292 19.19 -54.36 21.97
C LEU A 292 18.80 -54.73 23.39
N LYS A 293 17.60 -55.28 23.58
CA LYS A 293 17.13 -55.74 24.89
C LYS A 293 18.02 -56.84 25.46
N ASN A 294 18.27 -57.88 24.67
CA ASN A 294 19.11 -59.01 25.06
C ASN A 294 20.54 -58.56 25.38
N LEU A 295 21.11 -57.68 24.54
CA LEU A 295 22.41 -57.07 24.76
C LEU A 295 22.49 -56.36 26.11
N LEU A 296 21.53 -55.49 26.41
CA LEU A 296 21.50 -54.76 27.67
C LEU A 296 21.28 -55.69 28.88
N ILE A 297 20.50 -56.75 28.72
CA ILE A 297 20.33 -57.77 29.76
C ILE A 297 21.65 -58.49 30.04
N GLU A 298 22.38 -58.91 29.00
CA GLU A 298 23.70 -59.56 29.11
C GLU A 298 24.71 -58.64 29.79
N LEU A 299 24.81 -57.39 29.36
CA LEU A 299 25.65 -56.37 30.00
C LEU A 299 25.29 -56.19 31.48
N ARG A 300 24.00 -56.12 31.81
CA ARG A 300 23.53 -55.98 33.20
C ARG A 300 23.82 -57.20 34.06
N LEU A 301 23.81 -58.40 33.49
CA LEU A 301 24.20 -59.63 34.19
C LEU A 301 25.70 -59.63 34.48
N GLU A 302 26.52 -59.22 33.51
CA GLU A 302 27.98 -59.15 33.65
C GLU A 302 28.39 -58.13 34.72
N LEU A 303 27.92 -56.89 34.60
CA LEU A 303 28.22 -55.83 35.57
C LEU A 303 27.63 -56.13 36.97
N GLY A 304 26.49 -56.84 37.00
CA GLY A 304 25.88 -57.31 38.24
C GLY A 304 26.77 -58.24 39.05
N ARG A 305 27.55 -59.11 38.39
CA ARG A 305 28.53 -60.00 39.04
C ARG A 305 29.63 -59.21 39.75
N ASN A 306 29.96 -58.01 39.26
CA ASN A 306 30.97 -57.13 39.84
C ASN A 306 30.39 -56.17 40.90
N GLY A 307 29.07 -56.20 41.12
CA GLY A 307 28.38 -55.26 42.00
C GLY A 307 28.41 -53.82 41.48
N GLU A 308 28.52 -53.65 40.17
CA GLU A 308 28.48 -52.36 39.48
C GLU A 308 27.03 -51.96 39.16
N GLU A 309 26.80 -50.68 38.85
CA GLU A 309 25.55 -50.18 38.30
C GLU A 309 25.78 -49.40 36.99
N ILE A 310 24.79 -49.39 36.11
CA ILE A 310 24.83 -48.63 34.85
C ILE A 310 24.12 -47.30 35.03
N LEU A 311 24.76 -46.20 34.61
CA LEU A 311 24.11 -44.91 34.37
C LEU A 311 24.19 -44.58 32.88
N LEU A 312 23.06 -44.72 32.18
CA LEU A 312 22.93 -44.43 30.77
C LEU A 312 22.44 -42.98 30.58
N LEU A 313 23.27 -42.16 29.96
CA LEU A 313 22.97 -40.76 29.61
C LEU A 313 22.68 -40.66 28.12
N ILE A 314 21.44 -40.33 27.75
CA ILE A 314 21.00 -40.24 26.36
C ILE A 314 20.74 -38.78 26.01
N GLU A 315 21.58 -38.21 25.15
CA GLU A 315 21.52 -36.80 24.76
C GLU A 315 20.33 -36.48 23.83
N ASP A 316 19.86 -37.48 23.08
CA ASP A 316 18.66 -37.42 22.26
C ASP A 316 18.06 -38.83 22.08
N PHE A 317 16.87 -39.05 22.63
CA PHE A 317 16.19 -40.34 22.55
C PHE A 317 15.74 -40.70 21.12
N SER A 318 15.62 -39.72 20.22
CA SER A 318 15.20 -39.95 18.83
C SER A 318 16.16 -40.87 18.06
N ILE A 319 17.42 -40.96 18.46
CA ILE A 319 18.43 -41.80 17.82
C ILE A 319 18.02 -43.29 17.83
N PHE A 320 17.35 -43.73 18.91
CA PHE A 320 16.86 -45.10 19.07
C PHE A 320 15.61 -45.40 18.22
N GLN A 321 15.20 -44.49 17.33
CA GLN A 321 14.01 -44.69 16.52
C GLN A 321 14.06 -45.98 15.69
N GLY A 322 13.03 -46.83 15.86
CA GLY A 322 12.93 -48.15 15.27
C GLY A 322 13.28 -49.30 16.22
N ILE A 323 13.98 -49.03 17.32
CA ILE A 323 14.36 -50.04 18.34
C ILE A 323 14.05 -49.61 19.79
N GLN A 324 13.26 -48.54 19.98
CA GLN A 324 12.99 -47.93 21.29
C GLN A 324 12.38 -48.94 22.28
N GLY A 325 11.49 -49.82 21.79
CA GLY A 325 10.81 -50.82 22.61
C GLY A 325 11.79 -51.72 23.36
N GLY A 326 12.86 -52.14 22.70
CA GLY A 326 13.91 -52.96 23.32
C GLY A 326 14.62 -52.27 24.48
N LEU A 327 14.96 -50.99 24.30
CA LEU A 327 15.60 -50.18 25.32
C LEU A 327 14.66 -49.94 26.52
N ILE A 328 13.38 -49.67 26.25
CA ILE A 328 12.33 -49.46 27.27
C ILE A 328 12.11 -50.74 28.08
N ASP A 329 12.02 -51.89 27.41
CA ASP A 329 11.91 -53.19 28.06
C ASP A 329 13.13 -53.47 28.94
N ALA A 330 14.34 -53.24 28.42
CA ALA A 330 15.57 -53.46 29.16
C ALA A 330 15.67 -52.56 30.40
N MET A 331 15.32 -51.28 30.32
CA MET A 331 15.37 -50.38 31.48
C MET A 331 14.26 -50.66 32.50
N THR A 332 13.11 -51.18 32.08
CA THR A 332 12.00 -51.55 32.99
C THR A 332 12.11 -52.98 33.52
N GLN A 333 13.11 -53.77 33.10
CA GLN A 333 13.32 -55.11 33.65
C GLN A 333 13.86 -55.05 35.09
N ILE A 334 13.12 -55.64 36.03
CA ILE A 334 13.48 -55.74 37.47
C ILE A 334 14.39 -56.96 37.67
N ALA A 335 15.38 -56.83 38.55
CA ALA A 335 16.21 -57.95 38.99
C ALA A 335 15.39 -58.96 39.81
N THR A 336 15.49 -60.24 39.48
CA THR A 336 14.87 -61.34 40.24
C THR A 336 15.95 -62.27 40.80
N LYS A 337 15.58 -63.23 41.66
CA LYS A 337 16.53 -64.25 42.15
C LYS A 337 17.11 -65.11 41.03
N GLU A 338 16.32 -65.34 39.98
CA GLU A 338 16.72 -66.14 38.81
C GLU A 338 17.47 -65.31 37.78
N LEU A 339 17.24 -64.00 37.74
CA LEU A 339 17.87 -63.06 36.82
C LEU A 339 18.47 -61.87 37.62
N PRO A 340 19.68 -62.03 38.20
CA PRO A 340 20.31 -61.02 39.05
C PRO A 340 20.90 -59.87 38.21
N LEU A 341 20.03 -59.01 37.69
CA LEU A 341 20.42 -57.85 36.90
C LEU A 341 21.00 -56.74 37.78
N CYS A 342 22.07 -56.09 37.33
CA CYS A 342 22.53 -54.87 37.99
C CYS A 342 21.48 -53.75 37.88
N PRO A 343 21.49 -52.77 38.80
CA PRO A 343 20.72 -51.55 38.64
C PRO A 343 21.14 -50.82 37.36
N MET A 344 20.15 -50.32 36.62
CA MET A 344 20.34 -49.49 35.44
C MET A 344 19.51 -48.22 35.63
N LYS A 345 20.18 -47.07 35.63
CA LYS A 345 19.58 -45.74 35.72
C LYS A 345 19.72 -45.07 34.36
N VAL A 346 18.67 -44.40 33.90
CA VAL A 346 18.60 -43.78 32.58
C VAL A 346 18.19 -42.33 32.75
N VAL A 347 19.04 -41.43 32.28
CA VAL A 347 18.69 -40.02 32.06
C VAL A 347 18.54 -39.83 30.56
N MET A 348 17.36 -39.44 30.10
CA MET A 348 17.09 -39.30 28.67
C MET A 348 16.51 -37.94 28.32
N ALA A 349 17.13 -37.26 27.36
CA ALA A 349 16.54 -36.09 26.72
C ALA A 349 15.56 -36.55 25.65
N VAL A 350 14.32 -36.05 25.74
CA VAL A 350 13.22 -36.47 24.86
C VAL A 350 12.25 -35.31 24.64
N THR A 351 11.61 -35.25 23.49
CA THR A 351 10.60 -34.21 23.24
C THR A 351 9.34 -34.50 24.05
N THR A 352 8.70 -33.43 24.55
CA THR A 352 7.56 -33.53 25.47
C THR A 352 6.40 -34.33 24.86
N GLY A 353 6.06 -34.08 23.58
CA GLY A 353 5.02 -34.83 22.87
C GLY A 353 5.37 -36.30 22.68
N TYR A 354 6.61 -36.62 22.29
CA TYR A 354 7.05 -38.00 22.12
C TYR A 354 6.94 -38.80 23.42
N PHE A 355 7.37 -38.22 24.55
CA PHE A 355 7.28 -38.90 25.83
C PHE A 355 5.82 -39.13 26.27
N ARG A 356 4.94 -38.16 26.00
CA ARG A 356 3.51 -38.28 26.35
C ARG A 356 2.80 -39.33 25.49
N ASP A 357 3.05 -39.32 24.19
CA ASP A 357 2.20 -40.03 23.23
C ASP A 357 2.76 -41.41 22.83
N GLN A 358 4.08 -41.59 22.85
CA GLN A 358 4.73 -42.79 22.30
C GLN A 358 5.39 -43.70 23.36
N ILE A 359 5.68 -43.19 24.57
CA ILE A 359 6.24 -44.02 25.63
C ILE A 359 5.12 -44.83 26.31
N PRO A 360 5.28 -46.16 26.50
CA PRO A 360 4.30 -46.98 27.20
C PRO A 360 4.06 -46.56 28.65
N ASP A 361 2.83 -46.71 29.15
CA ASP A 361 2.47 -46.34 30.53
C ASP A 361 3.25 -47.15 31.59
N THR A 362 3.66 -48.37 31.26
CA THR A 362 4.54 -49.21 32.11
C THR A 362 5.92 -48.59 32.33
N ALA A 363 6.42 -47.80 31.38
CA ALA A 363 7.66 -47.05 31.50
C ALA A 363 7.42 -45.70 32.18
N LYS A 364 6.33 -44.99 31.83
CA LYS A 364 5.96 -43.71 32.49
C LYS A 364 5.80 -43.85 34.00
N THR A 365 5.16 -44.93 34.47
CA THR A 365 4.96 -45.22 35.90
C THR A 365 6.26 -45.51 36.67
N ARG A 366 7.36 -45.79 35.97
CA ARG A 366 8.70 -46.03 36.51
C ARG A 366 9.64 -44.84 36.38
N THR A 367 9.06 -43.68 36.11
CA THR A 367 9.76 -42.39 36.12
C THR A 367 9.97 -41.92 37.55
N PHE A 368 11.19 -41.51 37.90
CA PHE A 368 11.51 -40.97 39.21
C PHE A 368 11.00 -39.52 39.36
N ARG A 369 11.47 -38.65 38.46
CA ARG A 369 11.11 -37.22 38.39
C ARG A 369 11.26 -36.73 36.96
N VAL A 370 10.47 -35.74 36.59
CA VAL A 370 10.47 -35.14 35.26
C VAL A 370 11.10 -33.75 35.34
N TYR A 371 12.04 -33.47 34.44
CA TYR A 371 12.71 -32.18 34.34
C TYR A 371 12.38 -31.56 32.99
N ASP A 372 11.55 -30.53 32.98
CA ASP A 372 11.03 -29.91 31.75
C ASP A 372 11.74 -28.58 31.47
N MET A 373 12.39 -28.48 30.32
CA MET A 373 13.08 -27.27 29.86
C MET A 373 12.10 -26.21 29.33
N ASP A 374 10.83 -26.55 29.10
CA ASP A 374 9.80 -25.61 28.65
C ASP A 374 9.22 -24.81 29.83
N VAL A 375 10.01 -23.89 30.39
CA VAL A 375 9.58 -23.06 31.52
C VAL A 375 8.63 -21.95 31.04
N PRO A 376 7.40 -21.84 31.58
CA PRO A 376 6.48 -20.76 31.23
C PRO A 376 7.05 -19.38 31.58
N ASP A 377 6.84 -18.39 30.70
CA ASP A 377 7.45 -17.05 30.75
C ASP A 377 7.18 -16.27 32.07
N LYS A 378 6.08 -16.58 32.76
CA LYS A 378 5.72 -15.95 34.06
C LYS A 378 6.41 -16.55 35.28
N SER A 379 7.12 -17.68 35.13
CA SER A 379 7.58 -18.51 36.26
C SER A 379 9.08 -18.40 36.56
N ALA A 380 9.90 -17.88 35.65
CA ALA A 380 11.33 -17.66 35.88
C ALA A 380 11.84 -16.47 35.07
N THR A 381 12.54 -15.55 35.71
CA THR A 381 13.38 -14.55 35.03
C THR A 381 14.66 -15.24 34.56
N VAL A 382 14.70 -15.65 33.29
CA VAL A 382 15.96 -16.07 32.68
C VAL A 382 16.87 -14.85 32.57
N ASN A 383 18.09 -14.95 33.11
CA ASN A 383 19.09 -13.90 33.01
C ASN A 383 19.70 -13.87 31.59
N THR A 384 18.91 -13.40 30.62
CA THR A 384 19.30 -13.26 29.20
C THR A 384 20.59 -12.44 29.06
N LEU A 385 20.76 -11.45 29.93
CA LEU A 385 21.94 -10.60 30.00
C LEU A 385 23.20 -11.41 30.33
N GLU A 386 23.17 -12.21 31.40
CA GLU A 386 24.30 -13.06 31.79
C GLU A 386 24.60 -14.13 30.72
N PHE A 387 23.56 -14.76 30.18
CA PHE A 387 23.69 -15.73 29.10
C PHE A 387 24.43 -15.11 27.90
N ALA A 388 23.96 -13.97 27.39
CA ALA A 388 24.59 -13.30 26.25
C ALA A 388 26.02 -12.84 26.56
N THR A 389 26.27 -12.34 27.77
CA THR A 389 27.57 -11.82 28.19
C THR A 389 28.65 -12.90 28.21
N ARG A 390 28.34 -14.12 28.67
CA ARG A 390 29.28 -15.25 28.67
C ARG A 390 29.72 -15.62 27.24
N TYR A 391 28.76 -15.70 26.31
CA TYR A 391 29.06 -15.94 24.89
C TYR A 391 29.87 -14.79 24.27
N LEU A 392 29.52 -13.53 24.58
CA LEU A 392 30.28 -12.37 24.11
C LEU A 392 31.72 -12.40 24.62
N ASN A 393 31.97 -12.79 25.88
CA ASN A 393 33.32 -12.94 26.40
C ASN A 393 34.07 -14.08 25.70
N ALA A 394 33.46 -15.27 25.60
CA ALA A 394 34.04 -16.41 24.90
C ALA A 394 34.46 -16.04 23.48
N VAL A 395 33.58 -15.39 22.70
CA VAL A 395 33.85 -14.95 21.32
C VAL A 395 35.04 -13.98 21.24
N ARG A 396 35.26 -13.15 22.26
CA ARG A 396 36.40 -12.22 22.31
C ARG A 396 37.71 -12.87 22.73
N VAL A 397 37.65 -13.91 23.58
CA VAL A 397 38.83 -14.70 23.98
C VAL A 397 39.28 -15.62 22.84
N GLY A 398 38.33 -16.19 22.07
CA GLY A 398 38.61 -17.13 20.99
C GLY A 398 38.90 -18.56 21.50
N VAL A 399 38.84 -19.53 20.58
CA VAL A 399 38.97 -20.97 20.91
C VAL A 399 40.31 -21.29 21.55
N GLU A 400 41.43 -20.79 20.99
CA GLU A 400 42.77 -21.07 21.52
C GLU A 400 42.93 -20.59 22.97
N GLY A 401 42.41 -19.40 23.29
CA GLY A 401 42.44 -18.87 24.66
C GLY A 401 41.56 -19.66 25.62
N ILE A 402 40.39 -20.11 25.17
CA ILE A 402 39.48 -20.97 25.95
C ILE A 402 40.14 -22.33 26.25
N GLU A 403 40.71 -22.99 25.24
CA GLU A 403 41.38 -24.28 25.38
C GLU A 403 42.59 -24.19 26.33
N SER A 404 43.39 -23.12 26.21
CA SER A 404 44.53 -22.89 27.09
C SER A 404 44.11 -22.73 28.56
N ALA A 405 43.07 -21.94 28.82
CA ALA A 405 42.54 -21.75 30.18
C ALA A 405 41.99 -23.06 30.76
N TYR A 406 41.25 -23.81 29.94
CA TYR A 406 40.68 -25.10 30.32
C TYR A 406 41.75 -26.15 30.66
N ALA A 407 42.80 -26.25 29.85
CA ALA A 407 43.91 -27.17 30.08
C ALA A 407 44.70 -26.86 31.37
N GLN A 408 44.77 -25.58 31.76
CA GLN A 408 45.44 -25.12 32.99
C GLN A 408 44.54 -25.22 34.23
N GLY A 409 43.23 -25.41 34.05
CA GLY A 409 42.25 -25.41 35.13
C GLY A 409 41.89 -24.02 35.65
N ASP A 410 42.19 -22.98 34.88
CA ASP A 410 41.95 -21.58 35.23
C ASP A 410 40.54 -21.13 34.83
N GLU A 411 40.07 -20.04 35.46
CA GLU A 411 38.85 -19.35 35.00
C GLU A 411 39.09 -18.69 33.63
N LEU A 412 38.03 -18.60 32.83
CA LEU A 412 38.11 -17.95 31.52
C LEU A 412 38.45 -16.46 31.71
N PRO A 413 39.51 -15.94 31.07
CA PRO A 413 39.88 -14.53 31.22
C PRO A 413 38.78 -13.62 30.69
N ASN A 414 38.58 -12.47 31.34
CA ASN A 414 37.75 -11.41 30.82
C ASN A 414 38.51 -10.66 29.71
N ALA A 415 38.08 -10.83 28.46
CA ALA A 415 38.70 -10.14 27.32
C ALA A 415 38.56 -8.61 27.39
N CYS A 416 37.68 -8.08 28.23
CA CYS A 416 37.54 -6.64 28.44
C CYS A 416 38.63 -6.05 29.34
N ASP A 417 39.32 -6.84 30.17
CA ASP A 417 40.32 -6.32 31.11
C ASP A 417 41.58 -5.81 30.39
N THR A 418 41.94 -6.46 29.28
CA THR A 418 43.07 -6.08 28.42
C THR A 418 42.65 -5.11 27.30
N CYS A 419 41.37 -4.72 27.24
CA CYS A 419 40.83 -3.87 26.19
C CYS A 419 41.10 -2.37 26.47
N PRO A 420 41.81 -1.64 25.58
CA PRO A 420 42.19 -0.24 25.80
C PRO A 420 41.03 0.75 25.95
N VAL A 421 39.84 0.37 25.48
CA VAL A 421 38.62 1.20 25.51
C VAL A 421 37.55 0.66 26.46
N SER A 422 37.88 -0.28 27.33
CA SER A 422 36.91 -1.01 28.16
C SER A 422 36.04 -0.10 29.03
N GLU A 423 36.60 0.94 29.64
CA GLU A 423 35.85 1.88 30.49
C GLU A 423 34.77 2.63 29.70
N ARG A 424 35.13 3.21 28.53
CA ARG A 424 34.17 3.90 27.66
C ARG A 424 33.13 2.94 27.07
N CYS A 425 33.56 1.74 26.73
CA CYS A 425 32.71 0.69 26.17
C CYS A 425 31.62 0.28 27.18
N ARG A 426 32.03 -0.04 28.41
CA ARG A 426 31.12 -0.41 29.49
C ARG A 426 30.17 0.73 29.87
N ALA A 427 30.65 1.97 29.90
CA ALA A 427 29.82 3.14 30.17
C ALA A 427 28.76 3.43 29.09
N SER A 428 28.97 2.94 27.87
CA SER A 428 28.07 3.19 26.72
C SER A 428 27.09 2.05 26.47
N PHE A 429 27.61 0.82 26.53
CA PHE A 429 26.90 -0.39 26.17
C PHE A 429 26.40 -1.16 27.40
N GLY A 430 26.80 -0.75 28.62
CA GLY A 430 26.53 -1.52 29.82
C GLY A 430 27.49 -2.71 29.97
N GLU A 431 27.48 -3.30 31.16
CA GLU A 431 28.31 -4.45 31.47
C GLU A 431 27.61 -5.42 32.42
N LYS A 432 28.09 -6.66 32.42
CA LYS A 432 27.79 -7.66 33.45
C LYS A 432 29.10 -8.33 33.83
N ASP A 433 29.41 -8.34 35.13
CA ASP A 433 30.62 -8.94 35.70
C ASP A 433 31.93 -8.50 35.01
N GLY A 434 32.05 -7.20 34.70
CA GLY A 434 33.23 -6.62 34.05
C GLY A 434 33.25 -6.76 32.52
N ILE A 435 32.28 -7.46 31.92
CA ILE A 435 32.23 -7.76 30.49
C ILE A 435 31.19 -6.86 29.81
N SER A 436 31.61 -6.14 28.77
CA SER A 436 30.73 -5.24 27.99
C SER A 436 29.73 -6.01 27.11
N LEU A 437 28.55 -5.43 26.89
CA LEU A 437 27.52 -5.95 25.97
C LEU A 437 27.73 -5.57 24.49
N PHE A 438 28.76 -4.78 24.17
CA PHE A 438 29.03 -4.32 22.81
C PHE A 438 28.99 -5.48 21.79
N PRO A 439 28.24 -5.34 20.66
CA PRO A 439 27.65 -4.10 20.15
C PRO A 439 26.25 -3.75 20.71
N PHE A 440 25.66 -4.57 21.57
CA PHE A 440 24.36 -4.27 22.17
C PHE A 440 24.51 -3.42 23.43
N ASN A 441 23.40 -2.85 23.89
CA ASN A 441 23.18 -2.57 25.30
C ASN A 441 22.01 -3.41 25.83
N GLU A 442 21.70 -3.31 27.12
CA GLU A 442 20.62 -4.09 27.74
C GLU A 442 19.29 -3.94 26.96
N SER A 443 18.91 -2.70 26.62
CA SER A 443 17.69 -2.43 25.86
C SER A 443 17.70 -3.01 24.44
N ALA A 444 18.83 -2.91 23.73
CA ALA A 444 18.96 -3.43 22.38
C ALA A 444 18.95 -4.97 22.38
N LEU A 445 19.61 -5.59 23.35
CA LEU A 445 19.62 -7.05 23.52
C LEU A 445 18.23 -7.57 23.85
N GLU A 446 17.53 -6.96 24.81
CA GLU A 446 16.17 -7.34 25.18
C GLU A 446 15.20 -7.23 24.01
N ARG A 447 15.23 -6.12 23.26
CA ARG A 447 14.37 -5.93 22.09
C ARG A 447 14.68 -6.96 21.00
N ALA A 448 15.97 -7.21 20.74
CA ALA A 448 16.37 -8.22 19.75
C ALA A 448 15.88 -9.61 20.16
N VAL A 449 16.04 -10.01 21.42
CA VAL A 449 15.53 -11.30 21.94
C VAL A 449 14.01 -11.38 21.89
N GLN A 450 13.30 -10.36 22.36
CA GLN A 450 11.83 -10.30 22.31
C GLN A 450 11.28 -10.39 20.88
N SER A 451 11.99 -9.81 19.89
CA SER A 451 11.57 -9.87 18.49
C SER A 451 11.63 -11.29 17.90
N GLN A 452 12.47 -12.16 18.46
CA GLN A 452 12.69 -13.53 17.99
C GLN A 452 11.90 -14.57 18.79
N GLN A 453 11.33 -14.19 19.94
CA GLN A 453 10.54 -15.08 20.80
C GLN A 453 9.12 -15.27 20.27
N SER A 454 8.61 -16.51 20.33
CA SER A 454 7.19 -16.80 20.08
C SER A 454 6.35 -16.35 21.27
N LYS A 455 5.18 -15.73 21.03
CA LYS A 455 4.23 -15.31 22.08
C LYS A 455 3.77 -16.44 23.01
N THR A 456 3.92 -17.69 22.60
CA THR A 456 3.46 -18.88 23.31
C THR A 456 4.56 -19.61 24.09
N ARG A 457 5.83 -19.20 23.97
CA ARG A 457 6.98 -19.92 24.53
C ARG A 457 7.90 -18.94 25.25
N GLY A 458 8.47 -19.37 26.38
CA GLY A 458 9.46 -18.59 27.13
C GLY A 458 10.82 -18.51 26.41
N PHE A 459 11.87 -18.24 27.18
CA PHE A 459 13.24 -18.14 26.68
C PHE A 459 13.72 -19.42 25.98
N VAL A 460 14.22 -19.30 24.75
CA VAL A 460 14.86 -20.40 24.00
C VAL A 460 16.31 -20.01 23.70
N ALA A 461 17.27 -20.70 24.34
CA ALA A 461 18.70 -20.41 24.20
C ALA A 461 19.16 -20.41 22.74
N ARG A 462 18.71 -21.39 21.94
CA ARG A 462 19.06 -21.49 20.52
C ARG A 462 18.62 -20.27 19.71
N ASP A 463 17.43 -19.72 19.98
CA ASP A 463 16.94 -18.55 19.26
C ASP A 463 17.81 -17.32 19.57
N VAL A 464 18.22 -17.15 20.82
CA VAL A 464 19.14 -16.06 21.20
C VAL A 464 20.50 -16.22 20.51
N LEU A 465 21.07 -17.43 20.48
CA LEU A 465 22.36 -17.68 19.84
C LEU A 465 22.29 -17.50 18.32
N ASN A 466 21.38 -18.22 17.65
CA ASN A 466 21.34 -18.31 16.19
C ASN A 466 20.61 -17.16 15.51
N ARG A 467 19.66 -16.51 16.19
CA ARG A 467 18.85 -15.43 15.61
C ARG A 467 19.21 -14.04 16.14
N VAL A 468 19.88 -13.93 17.29
CA VAL A 468 20.30 -12.64 17.86
C VAL A 468 21.81 -12.45 17.84
N LEU A 469 22.58 -13.23 18.60
CA LEU A 469 24.02 -12.99 18.76
C LEU A 469 24.78 -13.29 17.47
N ARG A 470 24.61 -14.48 16.88
CA ARG A 470 25.36 -14.89 15.69
C ARG A 470 25.12 -13.96 14.50
N PRO A 471 23.88 -13.58 14.12
CA PRO A 471 23.68 -12.64 13.01
C PRO A 471 24.37 -11.29 13.22
N VAL A 472 24.42 -10.78 14.45
CA VAL A 472 25.07 -9.49 14.73
C VAL A 472 26.60 -9.62 14.78
N LEU A 473 27.13 -10.67 15.39
CA LEU A 473 28.57 -10.90 15.52
C LEU A 473 29.24 -11.37 14.21
N GLN A 474 28.46 -11.97 13.31
CA GLN A 474 28.92 -12.52 12.04
C GLN A 474 28.45 -11.69 10.83
N ASN A 475 27.14 -11.54 10.62
CA ASN A 475 26.61 -10.92 9.41
C ASN A 475 26.79 -9.40 9.45
N ASP A 476 26.50 -8.77 10.59
CA ASP A 476 26.63 -7.32 10.75
C ASP A 476 28.09 -6.89 11.05
N ARG A 477 29.02 -7.84 11.13
CA ARG A 477 30.45 -7.62 11.42
C ARG A 477 31.08 -6.61 10.47
N GLU A 478 30.89 -6.82 9.17
CA GLU A 478 31.47 -5.94 8.14
C GLU A 478 30.92 -4.50 8.27
N ALA A 479 29.61 -4.37 8.54
CA ALA A 479 28.99 -3.06 8.76
C ALA A 479 29.51 -2.36 10.02
N LEU A 480 29.81 -3.11 11.09
CA LEU A 480 30.47 -2.58 12.29
C LEU A 480 31.91 -2.16 11.97
N GLU A 481 32.65 -2.97 11.20
CA GLU A 481 34.03 -2.67 10.80
C GLU A 481 34.16 -1.45 9.89
N GLN A 482 33.15 -1.18 9.09
CA GLN A 482 33.13 -0.08 8.12
C GLN A 482 32.29 1.11 8.58
N HIS A 483 31.89 1.16 9.85
CA HIS A 483 31.16 2.29 10.46
C HIS A 483 29.80 2.57 9.81
N ARG A 484 29.15 1.52 9.28
CA ARG A 484 27.82 1.56 8.65
C ARG A 484 26.71 0.96 9.52
N PHE A 485 27.05 0.36 10.65
CA PHE A 485 26.10 -0.13 11.65
C PHE A 485 25.47 1.03 12.45
N PRO A 486 24.20 0.96 12.91
CA PRO A 486 23.21 -0.09 12.66
C PRO A 486 22.63 -0.03 11.24
N THR A 487 22.45 -1.20 10.62
CA THR A 487 21.99 -1.32 9.23
C THR A 487 20.46 -1.38 9.12
N GLY A 488 19.94 -1.18 7.90
CA GLY A 488 18.52 -1.44 7.61
C GLY A 488 18.14 -2.91 7.81
N GLU A 489 19.03 -3.84 7.47
CA GLU A 489 18.84 -5.27 7.70
C GLU A 489 18.72 -5.61 9.18
N PHE A 490 19.55 -5.01 10.05
CA PHE A 490 19.41 -5.14 11.50
C PHE A 490 18.03 -4.69 11.96
N ALA A 491 17.55 -3.53 11.48
CA ALA A 491 16.24 -3.00 11.84
C ALA A 491 15.11 -3.93 11.40
N THR A 492 15.16 -4.46 10.17
CA THR A 492 14.16 -5.40 9.65
C THR A 492 14.19 -6.73 10.41
N ARG A 493 15.38 -7.28 10.66
CA ARG A 493 15.57 -8.57 11.35
C ARG A 493 14.95 -8.58 12.74
N PHE A 494 15.13 -7.48 13.48
CA PHE A 494 14.64 -7.33 14.85
C PHE A 494 13.39 -6.44 14.96
N SER A 495 12.69 -6.22 13.86
CA SER A 495 11.42 -5.49 13.86
C SER A 495 10.31 -6.32 14.51
N SER A 496 9.55 -5.72 15.42
CA SER A 496 8.30 -6.28 15.95
C SER A 496 7.13 -5.35 15.65
N ARG A 497 5.88 -5.78 15.92
CA ARG A 497 4.72 -4.86 15.80
C ARG A 497 4.87 -3.66 16.73
N ASP A 498 5.44 -3.87 17.92
CA ASP A 498 5.78 -2.81 18.88
C ASP A 498 6.94 -1.95 18.35
N THR A 499 7.94 -2.59 17.73
CA THR A 499 8.93 -2.04 16.79
C THR A 499 8.55 -0.87 15.88
N ALA A 500 7.50 -1.16 15.10
CA ALA A 500 7.22 -0.52 13.82
C ALA A 500 6.36 0.74 13.93
N HIS A 501 5.53 0.85 14.98
CA HIS A 501 4.51 1.89 15.13
C HIS A 501 4.95 3.05 16.05
N GLU A 502 6.26 3.17 16.28
CA GLU A 502 6.81 3.90 17.43
C GLU A 502 7.40 5.29 17.11
N TRP A 503 7.40 5.72 15.84
CA TRP A 503 7.98 7.00 15.42
C TRP A 503 6.96 7.87 14.71
N ASN A 504 6.61 9.02 15.27
CA ASN A 504 5.83 10.03 14.54
C ASN A 504 6.74 10.98 13.72
N VAL A 505 6.11 11.81 12.89
CA VAL A 505 6.84 12.74 12.00
C VAL A 505 7.58 13.83 12.80
N GLU A 506 7.09 14.24 13.96
CA GLU A 506 7.77 15.24 14.80
C GLU A 506 9.02 14.67 15.47
N GLU A 507 8.96 13.43 15.97
CA GLU A 507 10.13 12.72 16.50
C GLU A 507 11.19 12.51 15.41
N THR A 508 10.75 12.22 14.17
CA THR A 508 11.65 12.11 13.03
C THR A 508 12.29 13.46 12.70
N ALA A 509 11.55 14.55 12.73
CA ALA A 509 12.09 15.89 12.51
C ALA A 509 13.05 16.34 13.63
N LEU A 510 12.77 15.96 14.89
CA LEU A 510 13.61 16.26 16.04
C LEU A 510 15.01 15.66 15.92
N ILE A 511 15.13 14.50 15.27
CA ILE A 511 16.41 13.80 15.13
C ILE A 511 17.16 14.19 13.85
N GLN A 512 16.70 15.18 13.08
CA GLN A 512 17.33 15.65 11.85
C GLN A 512 18.16 16.91 12.08
N ASN A 513 19.38 16.93 11.53
CA ASN A 513 20.19 18.13 11.44
C ASN A 513 20.30 18.64 10.00
N PRO A 514 20.47 19.96 9.79
CA PRO A 514 20.81 20.50 8.49
C PRO A 514 22.07 19.84 7.91
N GLY A 515 21.95 19.28 6.70
CA GLY A 515 23.05 18.60 6.00
C GLY A 515 23.16 17.10 6.24
N ASP A 516 22.30 16.51 7.08
CA ASP A 516 22.23 15.05 7.22
C ASP A 516 21.73 14.40 5.92
N THR A 517 22.27 13.22 5.60
CA THR A 517 21.76 12.38 4.51
C THR A 517 20.60 11.51 5.00
N ASP A 518 19.71 11.09 4.09
CA ASP A 518 18.60 10.19 4.41
C ASP A 518 19.06 8.88 5.06
N GLU A 519 20.22 8.36 4.64
CA GLU A 519 20.83 7.17 5.23
C GLU A 519 21.23 7.40 6.69
N LEU A 520 21.86 8.54 7.00
CA LEU A 520 22.24 8.88 8.38
C LEU A 520 21.01 9.02 9.28
N ILE A 521 19.94 9.63 8.77
CA ILE A 521 18.67 9.78 9.50
C ILE A 521 18.06 8.40 9.79
N LYS A 522 18.02 7.50 8.80
CA LYS A 522 17.55 6.12 8.99
C LYS A 522 18.38 5.37 10.02
N ARG A 523 19.71 5.47 9.94
CA ARG A 523 20.61 4.83 10.92
C ARG A 523 20.43 5.39 12.33
N ARG A 524 20.26 6.71 12.47
CA ARG A 524 19.97 7.37 13.75
C ARG A 524 18.63 6.93 14.32
N ARG A 525 17.60 6.79 13.47
CA ARG A 525 16.29 6.24 13.88
C ARG A 525 16.45 4.82 14.41
N THR A 526 17.15 3.93 13.69
CA THR A 526 17.43 2.56 14.13
C THR A 526 18.17 2.56 15.48
N LEU A 527 19.21 3.37 15.61
CA LEU A 527 19.97 3.51 16.84
C LEU A 527 19.07 3.86 18.04
N LEU A 528 18.25 4.89 17.90
CA LEU A 528 17.37 5.37 18.95
C LEU A 528 16.19 4.43 19.22
N THR A 529 15.82 3.58 18.26
CA THR A 529 14.75 2.60 18.42
C THR A 529 15.19 1.46 19.34
N PHE A 530 16.43 0.98 19.16
CA PHE A 530 16.91 -0.21 19.84
C PHE A 530 17.71 0.09 21.12
N TRP A 531 18.56 1.13 21.13
CA TRP A 531 19.45 1.41 22.27
C TRP A 531 18.83 2.33 23.33
N VAL A 532 17.65 2.93 23.09
CA VAL A 532 16.93 3.71 24.10
C VAL A 532 16.03 2.78 24.94
N PRO A 533 16.09 2.87 26.29
CA PRO A 533 15.18 2.14 27.16
C PRO A 533 13.70 2.48 26.89
N LYS A 534 12.81 1.48 26.96
CA LYS A 534 11.36 1.66 26.72
C LYS A 534 10.70 2.73 27.60
N SER A 535 11.26 3.02 28.78
CA SER A 535 10.73 4.00 29.73
C SER A 535 11.07 5.46 29.40
N GLN A 536 11.90 5.71 28.38
CA GLN A 536 12.43 7.04 28.05
C GLN A 536 11.93 7.54 26.68
N ALA A 537 11.91 8.86 26.50
CA ALA A 537 11.61 9.47 25.21
C ALA A 537 12.68 9.10 24.17
N ARG A 538 12.27 8.74 22.95
CA ARG A 538 13.21 8.28 21.91
C ARG A 538 14.09 9.39 21.34
N ALA A 539 13.55 10.58 21.16
CA ALA A 539 14.25 11.72 20.56
C ALA A 539 15.22 12.37 21.57
N GLN A 540 16.32 11.68 21.84
CA GLN A 540 17.38 12.11 22.75
C GLN A 540 18.75 11.63 22.28
N ASN A 541 19.82 12.32 22.64
CA ASN A 541 21.18 11.83 22.42
C ASN A 541 21.54 10.76 23.46
N LEU A 542 22.25 9.72 23.04
CA LEU A 542 22.79 8.66 23.91
C LEU A 542 24.17 9.07 24.46
N ASN A 543 24.87 8.15 25.11
CA ASN A 543 26.26 8.36 25.52
C ASN A 543 27.12 8.71 24.27
N PRO A 544 27.96 9.77 24.30
CA PRO A 544 28.79 10.17 23.16
C PRO A 544 29.63 9.02 22.59
N ALA A 545 30.16 8.13 23.44
CA ALA A 545 30.95 7.01 22.97
C ALA A 545 30.14 5.95 22.20
N LEU A 546 28.81 5.90 22.37
CA LEU A 546 27.90 5.07 21.58
C LEU A 546 27.68 5.67 20.19
N HIS A 547 27.48 6.99 20.12
CA HIS A 547 27.42 7.75 18.86
C HIS A 547 28.73 7.63 18.06
N ASP A 548 29.86 7.77 18.75
CA ASP A 548 31.19 7.58 18.17
C ASP A 548 31.36 6.14 17.66
N ALA A 549 31.07 5.11 18.48
CA ALA A 549 31.27 3.71 18.13
C ALA A 549 30.55 3.28 16.84
N PHE A 550 29.37 3.83 16.59
CA PHE A 550 28.58 3.56 15.38
C PHE A 550 28.72 4.64 14.30
N SER A 551 29.51 5.69 14.52
CA SER A 551 29.63 6.83 13.60
C SER A 551 28.26 7.43 13.22
N VAL A 552 27.37 7.57 14.20
CA VAL A 552 26.07 8.24 14.05
C VAL A 552 26.12 9.54 14.84
N ALA A 553 26.25 10.67 14.15
CA ALA A 553 26.43 11.98 14.79
C ALA A 553 25.25 12.36 15.71
N GLU A 554 25.57 12.97 16.86
CA GLU A 554 24.62 13.59 17.79
C GLU A 554 23.81 14.70 17.10
N VAL A 555 22.61 14.96 17.63
CA VAL A 555 21.75 16.05 17.18
C VAL A 555 21.89 17.22 18.15
N PRO A 556 22.44 18.38 17.73
CA PRO A 556 22.58 19.54 18.59
C PRO A 556 21.22 19.96 19.18
N GLY A 557 21.19 20.16 20.50
CA GLY A 557 19.99 20.63 21.21
C GLY A 557 19.01 19.54 21.65
N LEU A 558 19.20 18.27 21.26
CA LEU A 558 18.44 17.17 21.87
C LEU A 558 18.92 16.90 23.31
N PRO A 559 17.99 16.58 24.25
CA PRO A 559 18.37 16.19 25.60
C PRO A 559 19.26 14.96 25.55
N ARG A 560 20.23 14.86 26.46
CA ARG A 560 21.09 13.67 26.58
C ARG A 560 20.55 12.75 27.64
N TRP A 561 20.39 11.48 27.30
CA TRP A 561 20.06 10.44 28.26
C TRP A 561 21.24 10.20 29.20
N ASN A 562 20.96 10.22 30.50
CA ASN A 562 21.93 9.87 31.54
C ASN A 562 21.42 8.63 32.30
N PRO A 563 22.11 7.48 32.25
CA PRO A 563 21.70 6.29 32.99
C PRO A 563 21.66 6.49 34.52
N ASN A 564 22.37 7.50 35.06
CA ASN A 564 22.43 7.78 36.50
C ASN A 564 21.35 8.74 37.02
N SER A 565 20.36 9.17 36.21
CA SER A 565 19.30 10.08 36.64
C SER A 565 18.01 9.38 37.11
N VAL A 566 18.09 8.11 37.53
CA VAL A 566 17.00 7.46 38.27
C VAL A 566 17.00 8.03 39.68
N ALA A 567 15.95 8.79 40.02
CA ALA A 567 15.74 9.22 41.40
C ALA A 567 15.73 7.98 42.31
N PRO A 568 16.47 7.97 43.43
CA PRO A 568 16.49 6.81 44.31
C PRO A 568 15.09 6.58 44.85
N THR A 569 14.53 5.42 44.56
CA THR A 569 13.33 4.92 45.22
C THR A 569 13.64 4.89 46.72
N PRO A 570 12.93 5.63 47.58
CA PRO A 570 13.19 5.56 49.00
C PRO A 570 12.89 4.12 49.48
N PRO A 571 13.70 3.57 50.40
CA PRO A 571 13.53 2.21 50.89
C PRO A 571 12.18 2.09 51.59
N VAL A 572 11.35 1.14 51.14
CA VAL A 572 10.11 0.76 51.82
C VAL A 572 10.49 0.01 53.09
N VAL A 573 10.40 0.69 54.23
CA VAL A 573 10.41 0.06 55.55
C VAL A 573 9.00 -0.50 55.81
N PRO A 574 8.83 -1.82 55.99
CA PRO A 574 7.52 -2.38 56.33
C PRO A 574 7.20 -2.07 57.80
N THR A 575 6.14 -1.29 58.03
CA THR A 575 5.54 -1.16 59.38
C THR A 575 4.10 -1.66 59.33
N PRO A 576 3.66 -2.58 60.21
CA PRO A 576 2.30 -3.10 60.23
C PRO A 576 1.39 -2.24 61.11
N GLY A 577 0.34 -1.68 60.52
CA GLY A 577 -0.74 -0.99 61.23
C GLY A 577 -1.88 -0.62 60.28
N PRO A 578 -3.16 -0.86 60.65
CA PRO A 578 -4.30 -0.63 59.75
C PRO A 578 -4.65 0.87 59.66
N PRO A 579 -5.05 1.40 58.48
CA PRO A 579 -5.21 2.83 58.28
C PRO A 579 -6.61 3.31 58.70
N THR A 580 -6.63 4.37 59.51
CA THR A 580 -7.76 5.28 59.72
C THR A 580 -7.75 6.35 58.62
N PRO A 581 -8.90 6.77 58.05
CA PRO A 581 -8.91 7.72 56.95
C PRO A 581 -8.61 9.15 57.43
N SER A 582 -7.65 9.80 56.78
CA SER A 582 -7.39 11.24 56.86
C SER A 582 -7.07 11.76 55.45
N PRO A 583 -7.35 13.05 55.18
CA PRO A 583 -7.80 13.51 53.89
C PRO A 583 -6.67 13.52 52.85
N THR A 584 -7.02 13.05 51.66
CA THR A 584 -6.20 13.04 50.46
C THR A 584 -5.63 14.44 50.18
N PRO A 585 -4.31 14.63 50.11
CA PRO A 585 -3.76 15.80 49.45
C PRO A 585 -4.15 15.68 47.97
N THR A 586 -4.87 16.67 47.46
CA THR A 586 -5.26 16.80 46.06
C THR A 586 -3.98 16.78 45.22
N VAL A 587 -3.65 15.60 44.68
CA VAL A 587 -2.74 15.46 43.56
C VAL A 587 -3.41 16.21 42.42
N ILE A 588 -2.91 17.40 42.12
CA ILE A 588 -3.19 18.07 40.85
C ILE A 588 -2.76 17.06 39.78
N PRO A 589 -3.68 16.54 38.95
CA PRO A 589 -3.27 15.70 37.84
C PRO A 589 -2.38 16.57 36.96
N THR A 590 -1.12 16.19 36.82
CA THR A 590 -0.29 16.65 35.72
C THR A 590 -1.12 16.43 34.45
N PRO A 591 -1.42 17.47 33.64
CA PRO A 591 -2.25 17.27 32.46
C PRO A 591 -1.52 16.28 31.55
N GLN A 592 -2.12 15.09 31.35
CA GLN A 592 -1.72 14.24 30.25
C GLN A 592 -1.88 15.08 28.97
N PRO A 593 -0.87 15.10 28.07
CA PRO A 593 -1.04 15.76 26.79
C PRO A 593 -2.27 15.17 26.10
N PRO A 594 -3.11 15.99 25.45
CA PRO A 594 -4.30 15.49 24.77
C PRO A 594 -3.90 14.40 23.78
N ALA A 595 -4.62 13.28 23.78
CA ALA A 595 -4.37 12.19 22.85
C ALA A 595 -4.44 12.71 21.41
N ASP A 596 -3.46 12.34 20.58
CA ASP A 596 -3.38 12.77 19.19
C ASP A 596 -4.70 12.43 18.46
N PRO A 597 -5.31 13.38 17.71
CA PRO A 597 -6.52 13.14 16.94
C PRO A 597 -6.40 11.91 16.03
N PRO A 598 -7.46 11.13 15.79
CA PRO A 598 -7.40 9.92 14.95
C PRO A 598 -6.83 10.15 13.54
N LEU A 599 -7.07 11.33 12.96
CA LEU A 599 -6.55 11.71 11.65
C LEU A 599 -5.04 12.02 11.69
N VAL A 600 -4.50 12.47 12.82
CA VAL A 600 -3.05 12.63 13.03
C VAL A 600 -2.37 11.27 13.07
N GLN A 601 -2.91 10.33 13.83
CA GLN A 601 -2.38 8.96 13.90
C GLN A 601 -2.36 8.29 12.51
N ALA A 602 -3.43 8.48 11.73
CA ALA A 602 -3.49 7.98 10.35
C ALA A 602 -2.43 8.61 9.43
N LEU A 603 -2.14 9.90 9.61
CA LEU A 603 -1.10 10.60 8.85
C LEU A 603 0.30 10.11 9.23
N ASP A 604 0.55 9.85 10.51
CA ASP A 604 1.82 9.29 10.98
C ASP A 604 2.04 7.89 10.39
N LEU A 605 1.02 7.02 10.37
CA LEU A 605 1.09 5.72 9.68
C LEU A 605 1.33 5.86 8.17
N TRP A 606 0.72 6.85 7.53
CA TRP A 606 0.92 7.11 6.10
C TRP A 606 2.35 7.51 5.76
N SER A 607 2.98 8.33 6.60
CA SER A 607 4.41 8.67 6.47
C SER A 607 5.33 7.46 6.61
N GLN A 608 4.89 6.41 7.31
CA GLN A 608 5.63 5.15 7.49
C GLN A 608 5.36 4.13 6.37
N GLY A 609 4.42 4.40 5.47
CA GLY A 609 4.17 3.59 4.28
C GLY A 609 2.78 2.94 4.21
N GLU A 610 1.95 3.06 5.25
CA GLU A 610 0.59 2.54 5.26
C GLU A 610 -0.36 3.38 4.38
N PRO A 611 -1.36 2.77 3.71
CA PRO A 611 -2.29 3.53 2.88
C PRO A 611 -3.34 4.29 3.73
N LEU A 612 -3.64 5.53 3.34
CA LEU A 612 -4.75 6.30 3.93
C LEU A 612 -6.11 5.76 3.46
N LYS A 613 -7.10 5.68 4.37
CA LYS A 613 -8.50 5.36 4.02
C LYS A 613 -9.14 6.51 3.25
N GLN A 614 -10.11 6.22 2.39
CA GLN A 614 -10.79 7.23 1.57
C GLN A 614 -11.36 8.41 2.37
N ALA A 615 -11.97 8.14 3.53
CA ALA A 615 -12.50 9.19 4.41
C ALA A 615 -11.39 10.13 4.92
N GLN A 616 -10.28 9.56 5.38
CA GLN A 616 -9.11 10.32 5.87
C GLN A 616 -8.50 11.17 4.76
N GLN A 617 -8.39 10.63 3.54
CA GLN A 617 -7.92 11.39 2.39
C GLN A 617 -8.82 12.58 2.09
N ASN A 618 -10.14 12.39 2.11
CA ASN A 618 -11.10 13.46 1.84
C ASN A 618 -11.04 14.56 2.91
N ASP A 619 -10.86 14.21 4.18
CA ASP A 619 -10.70 15.17 5.27
C ASP A 619 -9.41 15.99 5.10
N LEU A 620 -8.28 15.35 4.80
CA LEU A 620 -7.01 16.04 4.54
C LEU A 620 -7.10 16.98 3.33
N ARG A 621 -7.69 16.52 2.21
CA ARG A 621 -7.92 17.35 1.02
C ARG A 621 -8.76 18.58 1.34
N ARG A 622 -9.81 18.42 2.16
CA ARG A 622 -10.67 19.54 2.59
C ARG A 622 -9.88 20.57 3.40
N LEU A 623 -9.04 20.14 4.33
CA LEU A 623 -8.23 21.03 5.17
C LEU A 623 -7.21 21.83 4.34
N VAL A 624 -6.49 21.16 3.45
CA VAL A 624 -5.53 21.82 2.53
C VAL A 624 -6.24 22.79 1.61
N PHE A 625 -7.37 22.38 1.03
CA PHE A 625 -8.20 23.23 0.17
C PHE A 625 -8.63 24.51 0.89
N GLN A 626 -9.19 24.39 2.10
CA GLN A 626 -9.60 25.54 2.92
C GLN A 626 -8.43 26.48 3.24
N ALA A 627 -7.27 25.92 3.62
CA ALA A 627 -6.08 26.70 3.95
C ALA A 627 -5.55 27.49 2.74
N ILE A 628 -5.55 26.90 1.54
CA ILE A 628 -5.10 27.55 0.31
C ILE A 628 -6.12 28.62 -0.13
N VAL A 629 -7.41 28.30 -0.16
CA VAL A 629 -8.46 29.25 -0.59
C VAL A 629 -8.50 30.49 0.30
N ALA A 630 -8.35 30.32 1.62
CA ALA A 630 -8.27 31.43 2.57
C ALA A 630 -7.07 32.38 2.29
N LYS A 631 -5.98 31.86 1.71
CA LYS A 631 -4.78 32.65 1.36
C LYS A 631 -4.80 33.21 -0.06
N LEU A 632 -5.48 32.56 -0.99
CA LEU A 632 -5.76 33.10 -2.33
C LEU A 632 -6.65 34.35 -2.29
N ASN A 633 -7.36 34.54 -1.18
CA ASN A 633 -8.09 35.76 -0.82
C ASN A 633 -9.05 36.25 -1.91
N PHE A 634 -9.85 35.33 -2.47
CA PHE A 634 -10.83 35.66 -3.50
C PHE A 634 -11.88 36.70 -3.06
N GLU A 635 -12.02 37.00 -1.77
CA GLU A 635 -13.06 37.90 -1.22
C GLU A 635 -12.62 39.38 -1.09
N ASP A 636 -11.41 39.74 -1.54
CA ASP A 636 -10.88 41.12 -1.54
C ASP A 636 -11.57 42.07 -2.55
N GLY A 637 -12.68 41.63 -3.15
CA GLY A 637 -13.48 42.36 -4.13
C GLY A 637 -12.96 42.27 -5.57
N LEU A 638 -11.87 41.54 -5.78
CA LEU A 638 -11.21 41.42 -7.07
C LEU A 638 -11.69 40.21 -7.88
N ARG A 639 -12.29 39.19 -7.23
CA ARG A 639 -12.71 37.91 -7.83
C ARG A 639 -13.89 37.28 -7.07
N GLY A 640 -14.60 36.32 -7.67
CA GLY A 640 -15.57 35.49 -6.94
C GLY A 640 -15.05 34.07 -6.78
N ASP A 641 -15.07 33.53 -5.56
CA ASP A 641 -14.67 32.14 -5.25
C ASP A 641 -15.37 31.13 -6.19
N SER A 642 -16.67 31.35 -6.46
CA SER A 642 -17.51 30.55 -7.35
C SER A 642 -16.99 30.38 -8.79
N TYR A 643 -16.10 31.25 -9.25
CA TYR A 643 -15.52 31.21 -10.60
C TYR A 643 -14.17 30.48 -10.65
N TRP A 644 -13.54 30.22 -9.50
CA TRP A 644 -12.18 29.68 -9.43
C TRP A 644 -12.09 28.37 -8.65
N THR A 645 -13.07 28.08 -7.80
CA THR A 645 -13.11 26.86 -7.00
C THR A 645 -14.25 25.93 -7.36
N ARG A 646 -14.04 24.63 -7.11
CA ARG A 646 -15.09 23.60 -7.15
C ARG A 646 -15.65 23.38 -5.75
N SER A 647 -16.92 23.00 -5.67
CA SER A 647 -17.51 22.59 -4.38
C SER A 647 -16.79 21.36 -3.81
N SER A 648 -17.04 21.05 -2.54
CA SER A 648 -16.58 19.81 -1.91
C SER A 648 -17.13 18.55 -2.57
N THR A 649 -18.26 18.63 -3.29
CA THR A 649 -18.84 17.56 -4.11
C THR A 649 -18.20 17.45 -5.49
N ASN A 650 -17.16 18.25 -5.77
CA ASN A 650 -16.50 18.37 -7.08
C ASN A 650 -17.44 18.83 -8.20
N GLU A 651 -18.58 19.43 -7.84
CA GLU A 651 -19.54 19.98 -8.79
C GLU A 651 -19.12 21.40 -9.17
N VAL A 652 -19.14 21.66 -10.48
CA VAL A 652 -19.01 23.02 -10.99
C VAL A 652 -20.36 23.70 -10.79
N ARG A 653 -20.40 24.77 -9.97
CA ARG A 653 -21.63 25.51 -9.67
C ARG A 653 -22.27 26.09 -10.94
N ASP A 654 -21.46 26.50 -11.91
CA ASP A 654 -21.91 26.93 -13.23
C ASP A 654 -21.34 26.01 -14.32
N LYS A 655 -22.20 25.21 -14.96
CA LYS A 655 -21.82 24.24 -16.00
C LYS A 655 -21.14 24.90 -17.21
N SER A 656 -21.32 26.21 -17.45
CA SER A 656 -20.62 26.93 -18.51
C SER A 656 -19.10 27.03 -18.28
N LEU A 657 -18.65 26.89 -17.03
CA LEU A 657 -17.23 26.87 -16.67
C LEU A 657 -16.64 25.46 -16.68
N ALA A 658 -17.42 24.44 -17.06
CA ALA A 658 -16.93 23.08 -17.19
C ALA A 658 -15.77 23.02 -18.20
N GLY A 659 -14.70 22.30 -17.86
CA GLY A 659 -13.49 22.21 -18.67
C GLY A 659 -12.50 23.37 -18.50
N SER A 660 -12.82 24.40 -17.72
CA SER A 660 -11.86 25.45 -17.36
C SER A 660 -10.98 25.04 -16.17
N PRO A 661 -9.75 25.58 -16.03
CA PRO A 661 -8.90 25.34 -14.86
C PRO A 661 -9.55 25.86 -13.58
N MET A 662 -9.82 24.98 -12.61
CA MET A 662 -10.42 25.31 -11.31
C MET A 662 -9.72 24.52 -10.22
N PHE A 663 -9.70 25.05 -8.99
CA PHE A 663 -9.10 24.39 -7.84
C PHE A 663 -10.17 23.79 -6.94
N GLY A 664 -10.02 22.53 -6.56
CA GLY A 664 -10.95 21.86 -5.64
C GLY A 664 -10.23 20.83 -4.76
N PRO A 665 -10.93 20.19 -3.82
CA PRO A 665 -10.34 19.11 -3.02
C PRO A 665 -9.76 17.98 -3.89
N THR A 666 -10.36 17.70 -5.04
CA THR A 666 -9.91 16.70 -6.03
C THR A 666 -8.69 17.13 -6.86
N SER A 667 -8.23 18.38 -6.72
CA SER A 667 -6.94 18.83 -7.28
C SER A 667 -5.75 18.45 -6.40
N ILE A 668 -6.00 17.95 -5.18
CA ILE A 668 -4.97 17.62 -4.19
C ILE A 668 -4.73 16.11 -4.19
N PHE A 669 -3.52 15.71 -4.55
CA PHE A 669 -3.08 14.33 -4.69
C PHE A 669 -2.12 13.98 -3.55
N LEU A 670 -2.49 12.97 -2.78
CA LEU A 670 -1.65 12.40 -1.72
C LEU A 670 -0.97 11.15 -2.30
N GLU A 671 0.35 11.06 -2.17
CA GLU A 671 1.11 9.89 -2.67
C GLU A 671 0.56 8.55 -2.15
N GLY A 672 0.54 7.54 -3.03
CA GLY A 672 0.03 6.21 -2.72
C GLY A 672 -1.50 6.08 -2.80
N THR A 673 -2.22 7.16 -3.17
CA THR A 673 -3.68 7.12 -3.35
C THR A 673 -4.07 6.93 -4.82
N LYS A 674 -5.02 6.01 -5.07
CA LYS A 674 -5.58 5.78 -6.41
C LYS A 674 -6.63 6.85 -6.72
N GLN A 675 -6.21 7.92 -7.38
CA GLN A 675 -7.08 9.04 -7.75
C GLN A 675 -7.04 9.26 -9.26
N ALA A 676 -8.20 9.29 -9.91
CA ALA A 676 -8.31 9.67 -11.31
C ALA A 676 -8.04 11.17 -11.46
N ASP A 677 -7.10 11.54 -12.34
CA ASP A 677 -6.84 12.94 -12.63
C ASP A 677 -7.91 13.50 -13.55
N GLN A 678 -8.86 14.21 -12.95
CA GLN A 678 -9.98 14.86 -13.62
C GLN A 678 -9.93 16.39 -13.46
N SER A 679 -8.79 16.90 -12.99
CA SER A 679 -8.59 18.31 -12.66
C SER A 679 -7.54 18.91 -13.57
N ALA A 680 -7.81 20.09 -14.14
CA ALA A 680 -6.77 20.82 -14.88
C ALA A 680 -5.76 21.53 -13.94
N THR A 681 -6.00 21.49 -12.63
CA THR A 681 -5.14 22.05 -11.59
C THR A 681 -4.71 20.94 -10.64
N ARG A 682 -3.42 20.84 -10.31
CA ARG A 682 -2.84 19.73 -9.57
C ARG A 682 -1.86 20.19 -8.48
N LEU A 683 -2.03 19.64 -7.28
CA LEU A 683 -1.12 19.77 -6.14
C LEU A 683 -0.74 18.38 -5.62
N ASP A 684 0.51 17.97 -5.81
CA ASP A 684 1.05 16.71 -5.29
C ASP A 684 1.70 16.91 -3.91
N ILE A 685 1.32 16.08 -2.95
CA ILE A 685 1.91 16.02 -1.61
C ILE A 685 2.48 14.61 -1.42
N ALA A 686 3.81 14.55 -1.38
CA ALA A 686 4.56 13.32 -1.16
C ALA A 686 4.57 12.93 0.33
N ARG A 687 4.59 11.64 0.64
CA ARG A 687 4.58 11.14 2.04
C ARG A 687 5.94 11.29 2.72
N ASP A 688 7.00 11.51 1.94
CA ASP A 688 8.38 11.76 2.38
C ASP A 688 8.72 13.26 2.47
N ASP A 689 7.86 14.17 1.98
CA ASP A 689 8.01 15.61 2.18
C ASP A 689 7.64 15.96 3.64
N ILE A 690 8.65 15.97 4.50
CA ILE A 690 8.51 16.21 5.94
C ILE A 690 7.83 17.55 6.24
N GLU A 691 8.16 18.63 5.52
CA GLU A 691 7.51 19.93 5.75
C GLU A 691 6.03 19.89 5.35
N ALA A 692 5.69 19.23 4.25
CA ALA A 692 4.31 19.02 3.83
C ALA A 692 3.51 18.19 4.84
N VAL A 693 4.06 17.06 5.30
CA VAL A 693 3.39 16.17 6.26
C VAL A 693 3.23 16.86 7.62
N ARG A 694 4.24 17.60 8.10
CA ARG A 694 4.12 18.41 9.33
C ARG A 694 3.06 19.50 9.19
N ALA A 695 3.00 20.18 8.04
CA ALA A 695 1.96 21.16 7.76
C ALA A 695 0.55 20.53 7.77
N LEU A 696 0.39 19.34 7.19
CA LEU A 696 -0.86 18.57 7.26
C LEU A 696 -1.24 18.22 8.70
N ARG A 697 -0.29 17.70 9.48
CA ARG A 697 -0.48 17.36 10.90
C ARG A 697 -0.96 18.58 11.68
N ALA A 698 -0.29 19.72 11.49
CA ALA A 698 -0.64 20.99 12.10
C ALA A 698 -2.03 21.52 11.68
N LEU A 699 -2.44 21.38 10.42
CA LEU A 699 -3.79 21.72 9.97
C LEU A 699 -4.86 20.84 10.62
N VAL A 700 -4.59 19.54 10.79
CA VAL A 700 -5.50 18.63 11.50
C VAL A 700 -5.63 19.02 12.97
N PHE A 701 -4.52 19.33 13.64
CA PHE A 701 -4.53 19.83 15.02
C PHE A 701 -5.31 21.14 15.13
N LEU A 702 -5.05 22.11 14.25
CA LEU A 702 -5.79 23.37 14.25
C LEU A 702 -7.29 23.16 14.05
N ASN A 703 -7.69 22.23 13.18
CA ASN A 703 -9.10 21.91 12.98
C ASN A 703 -9.74 21.21 14.20
N ALA A 704 -8.98 20.41 14.94
CA ALA A 704 -9.47 19.72 16.13
C ALA A 704 -9.59 20.64 17.36
N PHE A 705 -8.61 21.53 17.57
CA PHE A 705 -8.50 22.35 18.78
C PHE A 705 -8.91 23.82 18.57
N GLY A 706 -9.05 24.27 17.32
CA GLY A 706 -9.49 25.63 16.99
C GLY A 706 -8.47 26.75 17.26
N SER A 707 -7.36 26.47 17.97
CA SER A 707 -6.32 27.45 18.27
C SER A 707 -4.91 26.85 18.19
N TRP A 708 -3.95 27.65 17.70
CA TRP A 708 -2.52 27.32 17.73
C TRP A 708 -1.94 27.28 19.15
N THR A 709 -2.56 27.94 20.13
CA THR A 709 -2.07 27.97 21.52
C THR A 709 -2.27 26.64 22.25
N GLU A 710 -3.22 25.82 21.79
CA GLU A 710 -3.55 24.53 22.36
C GLU A 710 -2.72 23.39 21.75
N VAL A 711 -1.92 23.69 20.73
CA VAL A 711 -1.04 22.74 20.04
C VAL A 711 0.39 22.89 20.59
N GLY A 712 1.02 21.78 20.99
CA GLY A 712 2.42 21.78 21.43
C GLY A 712 3.36 22.38 20.37
N ARG A 713 4.21 23.35 20.76
CA ARG A 713 5.04 24.16 19.84
C ARG A 713 4.25 24.90 18.75
N GLY A 714 2.99 25.25 19.01
CA GLY A 714 2.07 25.78 18.01
C GLY A 714 2.55 27.05 17.27
N ALA A 715 3.33 27.93 17.90
CA ALA A 715 3.90 29.10 17.20
C ALA A 715 4.93 28.73 16.12
N GLU A 716 5.71 27.66 16.33
CA GLU A 716 6.66 27.15 15.34
C GLU A 716 5.93 26.43 14.21
N LEU A 717 4.99 25.55 14.56
CA LEU A 717 4.14 24.85 13.61
C LEU A 717 3.33 25.83 12.75
N GLN A 718 2.79 26.89 13.34
CA GLN A 718 2.09 27.94 12.61
C GLN A 718 2.98 28.59 11.54
N ARG A 719 4.25 28.92 11.87
CA ARG A 719 5.19 29.50 10.89
C ARG A 719 5.52 28.53 9.76
N LEU A 720 5.74 27.24 10.10
CA LEU A 720 5.99 26.18 9.13
C LEU A 720 4.77 26.00 8.21
N THR A 721 3.58 25.84 8.78
CA THR A 721 2.33 25.68 8.03
C THR A 721 2.08 26.89 7.14
N ILE A 722 2.28 28.12 7.62
CA ILE A 722 2.14 29.33 6.78
C ILE A 722 3.11 29.30 5.61
N ARG A 723 4.38 28.95 5.84
CA ARG A 723 5.39 28.87 4.77
C ARG A 723 5.00 27.82 3.72
N GLN A 724 4.60 26.63 4.17
CA GLN A 724 4.23 25.54 3.27
C GLN A 724 2.93 25.82 2.52
N VAL A 725 1.90 26.37 3.19
CA VAL A 725 0.67 26.81 2.53
C VAL A 725 0.98 27.91 1.51
N ASN A 726 1.87 28.87 1.79
CA ASN A 726 2.28 29.87 0.81
C ASN A 726 2.98 29.25 -0.41
N LYS A 727 3.76 28.17 -0.23
CA LYS A 727 4.37 27.41 -1.33
C LYS A 727 3.28 26.77 -2.20
N TRP A 728 2.30 26.12 -1.59
CA TRP A 728 1.15 25.54 -2.29
C TRP A 728 0.30 26.60 -3.00
N VAL A 729 0.05 27.74 -2.36
CA VAL A 729 -0.69 28.88 -2.93
C VAL A 729 -0.01 29.36 -4.22
N ARG A 730 1.31 29.59 -4.20
CA ARG A 730 2.05 30.04 -5.41
C ARG A 730 1.93 29.04 -6.57
N GLN A 731 1.98 27.74 -6.29
CA GLN A 731 1.82 26.69 -7.30
C GLN A 731 0.41 26.70 -7.93
N ILE A 732 -0.63 26.94 -7.12
CA ILE A 732 -2.00 27.04 -7.60
C ILE A 732 -2.24 28.37 -8.34
N GLU A 733 -1.70 29.48 -7.85
CA GLU A 733 -1.76 30.79 -8.52
C GLU A 733 -1.17 30.75 -9.93
N SER A 734 -0.03 30.07 -10.11
CA SER A 734 0.58 29.92 -11.43
C SER A 734 -0.29 29.10 -12.39
N GLN A 735 -0.89 28.01 -11.91
CA GLN A 735 -1.71 27.11 -12.76
C GLN A 735 -3.05 27.75 -13.15
N LEU A 736 -3.66 28.52 -12.25
CA LEU A 736 -4.88 29.26 -12.51
C LEU A 736 -4.62 30.57 -13.28
N ALA A 737 -3.35 30.91 -13.54
CA ALA A 737 -2.92 32.17 -14.14
C ALA A 737 -3.54 33.39 -13.41
N LEU A 738 -3.47 33.37 -12.08
CA LEU A 738 -4.03 34.41 -11.21
C LEU A 738 -3.15 35.67 -11.12
N SER A 739 -2.08 35.77 -11.92
CA SER A 739 -1.16 36.91 -11.93
C SER A 739 -1.89 38.25 -12.07
N ARG A 740 -1.94 39.02 -10.97
CA ARG A 740 -2.39 40.42 -10.92
C ARG A 740 -1.31 41.23 -10.22
N THR A 741 -0.38 41.75 -10.99
CA THR A 741 0.58 42.75 -10.48
C THR A 741 0.84 43.88 -11.46
N ASP A 742 0.43 43.76 -12.72
CA ASP A 742 0.59 44.84 -13.68
C ASP A 742 -0.77 45.27 -14.26
N PRO A 743 -1.30 46.43 -13.83
CA PRO A 743 -2.44 47.07 -14.49
C PRO A 743 -2.23 47.29 -15.98
N ALA A 744 -1.00 47.22 -16.51
CA ALA A 744 -0.66 47.27 -17.94
C ALA A 744 -0.68 45.92 -18.66
N ALA A 745 -0.83 44.79 -17.95
CA ALA A 745 -0.74 43.46 -18.55
C ALA A 745 -1.89 43.16 -19.53
N VAL A 746 -1.49 42.66 -20.71
CA VAL A 746 -2.38 42.09 -21.74
C VAL A 746 -2.78 40.67 -21.32
N ASP A 747 -4.06 40.35 -21.38
CA ASP A 747 -4.58 39.00 -21.11
C ASP A 747 -5.00 38.35 -22.44
N THR A 748 -4.22 37.38 -22.91
CA THR A 748 -4.45 36.74 -24.21
C THR A 748 -5.79 36.00 -24.28
N GLU A 749 -6.27 35.44 -23.16
CA GLU A 749 -7.57 34.80 -23.03
C GLU A 749 -8.70 35.82 -23.18
N VAL A 750 -8.61 36.94 -22.46
CA VAL A 750 -9.61 38.03 -22.59
C VAL A 750 -9.62 38.59 -24.02
N GLY A 751 -8.46 38.77 -24.65
CA GLY A 751 -8.38 39.26 -26.03
C GLY A 751 -9.06 38.33 -27.04
N TYR A 752 -8.73 37.05 -26.99
CA TYR A 752 -9.30 35.99 -27.84
C TYR A 752 -10.82 35.87 -27.68
N LEU A 753 -11.32 35.83 -26.44
CA LEU A 753 -12.75 35.71 -26.16
C LEU A 753 -13.54 36.98 -26.52
N THR A 754 -12.94 38.16 -26.32
CA THR A 754 -13.58 39.45 -26.68
C THR A 754 -13.79 39.56 -28.17
N ASP A 755 -12.81 39.13 -28.97
CA ASP A 755 -12.94 39.13 -30.44
C ASP A 755 -14.09 38.21 -30.90
N ALA A 756 -14.14 36.99 -30.38
CA ALA A 756 -15.23 36.05 -30.65
C ALA A 756 -16.61 36.60 -30.21
N LEU A 757 -16.69 37.31 -29.09
CA LEU A 757 -17.93 37.96 -28.62
C LEU A 757 -18.39 39.09 -29.54
N ILE A 758 -17.47 39.86 -30.11
CA ILE A 758 -17.79 40.89 -31.11
C ILE A 758 -18.30 40.25 -32.40
N LEU A 759 -17.65 39.18 -32.88
CA LEU A 759 -18.10 38.45 -34.07
C LEU A 759 -19.48 37.80 -33.86
N SER A 760 -19.69 37.18 -32.71
CA SER A 760 -20.99 36.67 -32.29
C SER A 760 -22.05 37.78 -32.25
N ALA A 761 -21.70 38.98 -31.77
CA ALA A 761 -22.61 40.12 -31.72
C ALA A 761 -22.99 40.61 -33.14
N GLN A 762 -22.04 40.62 -34.06
CA GLN A 762 -22.29 40.94 -35.48
C GLN A 762 -23.26 39.93 -36.09
N MET A 763 -23.01 38.62 -35.91
CA MET A 763 -23.89 37.57 -36.43
C MET A 763 -25.33 37.68 -35.92
N LEU A 764 -25.51 38.13 -34.67
CA LEU A 764 -26.83 38.35 -34.06
C LEU A 764 -27.49 39.68 -34.45
N GLY A 765 -26.76 40.56 -35.13
CA GLY A 765 -27.27 41.85 -35.58
C GLY A 765 -27.29 42.94 -34.50
N ILE A 766 -26.39 42.88 -33.52
CA ILE A 766 -26.25 43.91 -32.49
C ILE A 766 -25.59 45.15 -33.12
N GLU A 767 -26.32 46.26 -33.21
CA GLU A 767 -25.87 47.46 -33.96
C GLU A 767 -24.54 48.05 -33.45
N SER A 768 -24.31 48.01 -32.14
CA SER A 768 -23.08 48.54 -31.52
C SER A 768 -21.81 47.79 -31.95
N SER A 769 -21.94 46.56 -32.44
CA SER A 769 -20.82 45.72 -32.89
C SER A 769 -20.18 46.16 -34.23
N TYR A 770 -20.88 46.97 -35.01
CA TYR A 770 -20.43 47.46 -36.32
C TYR A 770 -19.74 48.83 -36.25
N SER A 771 -19.81 49.51 -35.11
CA SER A 771 -19.25 50.85 -34.96
C SER A 771 -17.72 50.80 -34.77
N VAL A 772 -16.98 51.20 -35.80
CA VAL A 772 -15.51 51.29 -35.75
C VAL A 772 -15.08 52.47 -34.87
N GLY A 773 -14.26 52.20 -33.85
CA GLY A 773 -13.54 53.23 -33.08
C GLY A 773 -14.15 53.68 -31.75
N SER A 774 -15.37 53.28 -31.39
CA SER A 774 -15.98 53.62 -30.09
C SER A 774 -15.74 52.54 -29.02
N ALA A 775 -15.02 52.88 -27.95
CA ALA A 775 -14.78 51.98 -26.81
C ALA A 775 -16.10 51.56 -26.12
N THR A 776 -17.02 52.50 -25.90
CA THR A 776 -18.31 52.24 -25.26
C THR A 776 -19.16 51.28 -26.07
N LYS A 777 -19.25 51.48 -27.40
CA LYS A 777 -20.01 50.59 -28.28
C LYS A 777 -19.39 49.19 -28.39
N LYS A 778 -18.06 49.05 -28.28
CA LYS A 778 -17.41 47.74 -28.20
C LYS A 778 -17.78 46.98 -26.93
N ILE A 779 -17.77 47.65 -25.77
CA ILE A 779 -18.18 47.02 -24.52
C ILE A 779 -19.66 46.66 -24.56
N ASP A 780 -20.49 47.54 -25.10
CA ASP A 780 -21.90 47.26 -25.35
C ASP A 780 -22.07 46.02 -26.26
N ALA A 781 -21.33 45.94 -27.36
CA ALA A 781 -21.35 44.77 -28.25
C ALA A 781 -20.95 43.46 -27.55
N VAL A 782 -20.08 43.49 -26.55
CA VAL A 782 -19.66 42.30 -25.78
C VAL A 782 -20.78 41.80 -24.87
N PHE A 783 -21.53 42.70 -24.24
CA PHE A 783 -22.49 42.36 -23.18
C PHE A 783 -23.97 42.53 -23.55
N ALA A 784 -24.28 43.17 -24.68
CA ALA A 784 -25.64 43.42 -25.10
C ALA A 784 -26.41 42.10 -25.36
N PRO A 785 -27.69 42.05 -24.98
CA PRO A 785 -28.57 40.93 -25.29
C PRO A 785 -28.85 40.87 -26.81
N PRO A 786 -29.19 39.69 -27.35
CA PRO A 786 -29.63 39.58 -28.74
C PRO A 786 -30.86 40.47 -29.00
N PRO A 787 -30.97 41.11 -30.18
CA PRO A 787 -32.13 41.93 -30.52
C PRO A 787 -33.41 41.08 -30.59
N ALA A 788 -34.54 41.68 -30.21
CA ALA A 788 -35.86 41.05 -30.32
C ALA A 788 -36.31 41.02 -31.79
N SER A 789 -35.92 39.99 -32.54
CA SER A 789 -36.39 39.74 -33.91
C SER A 789 -37.33 38.53 -33.94
N ASP A 790 -38.46 38.61 -34.63
CA ASP A 790 -39.32 37.45 -34.88
C ASP A 790 -38.60 36.46 -35.82
N PRO A 791 -38.20 35.27 -35.33
CA PRO A 791 -37.46 34.31 -36.13
C PRO A 791 -38.24 33.82 -37.35
N SER A 792 -39.58 33.88 -37.32
CA SER A 792 -40.45 33.40 -38.40
C SER A 792 -40.28 34.22 -39.69
N LEU A 793 -39.93 35.50 -39.56
CA LEU A 793 -39.74 36.43 -40.66
C LEU A 793 -38.38 36.27 -41.38
N LEU A 794 -37.43 35.55 -40.77
CA LEU A 794 -36.10 35.34 -41.34
C LEU A 794 -36.08 34.12 -42.29
N PRO A 795 -35.35 34.17 -43.42
CA PRO A 795 -35.09 32.99 -44.25
C PRO A 795 -34.42 31.87 -43.45
N ALA A 796 -34.71 30.61 -43.80
CA ALA A 796 -34.30 29.45 -43.02
C ALA A 796 -32.78 29.39 -42.74
N PRO A 797 -31.86 29.66 -43.69
CA PRO A 797 -30.42 29.64 -43.41
C PRO A 797 -29.97 30.73 -42.43
N LEU A 798 -30.50 31.95 -42.55
CA LEU A 798 -30.19 33.06 -41.63
C LEU A 798 -30.76 32.81 -40.23
N ARG A 799 -31.96 32.23 -40.16
CA ARG A 799 -32.59 31.81 -38.90
C ARG A 799 -31.77 30.73 -38.20
N GLN A 800 -31.32 29.71 -38.94
CA GLN A 800 -30.48 28.64 -38.41
C GLN A 800 -29.14 29.19 -37.90
N LEU A 801 -28.51 30.11 -38.64
CA LEU A 801 -27.27 30.76 -38.23
C LEU A 801 -27.42 31.53 -36.90
N ARG A 802 -28.47 32.35 -36.78
CA ARG A 802 -28.74 33.12 -35.54
C ARG A 802 -29.14 32.21 -34.38
N ALA A 803 -29.94 31.18 -34.63
CA ALA A 803 -30.33 30.21 -33.62
C ALA A 803 -29.11 29.44 -33.07
N TRP A 804 -28.21 28.99 -33.96
CA TRP A 804 -26.98 28.31 -33.59
C TRP A 804 -26.06 29.17 -32.73
N ALA A 805 -25.91 30.45 -33.06
CA ALA A 805 -25.08 31.39 -32.29
C ALA A 805 -25.54 31.52 -30.81
N ILE A 806 -26.80 31.19 -30.50
CA ILE A 806 -27.40 31.29 -29.16
C ILE A 806 -27.54 29.92 -28.47
N SER A 807 -27.78 28.82 -29.21
CA SER A 807 -28.30 27.55 -28.66
C SER A 807 -27.25 26.51 -28.26
N GLU A 808 -25.96 26.72 -28.55
CA GLU A 808 -24.89 25.76 -28.24
C GLU A 808 -24.48 25.72 -26.75
N LYS A 809 -23.92 24.57 -26.31
CA LYS A 809 -23.41 24.39 -24.92
C LYS A 809 -22.31 25.40 -24.54
N SER A 810 -21.53 25.88 -25.50
CA SER A 810 -20.49 26.92 -25.37
C SER A 810 -20.97 28.21 -26.02
N SER A 811 -22.13 28.71 -25.60
CA SER A 811 -22.81 29.88 -26.19
C SER A 811 -22.08 31.20 -25.91
N ARG A 812 -22.56 32.28 -26.53
CA ARG A 812 -22.24 33.67 -26.18
C ARG A 812 -22.24 33.94 -24.66
N ASP A 813 -23.19 33.36 -23.91
CA ASP A 813 -23.24 33.45 -22.43
C ASP A 813 -21.99 32.84 -21.77
N THR A 814 -21.52 31.70 -22.28
CA THR A 814 -20.30 31.03 -21.78
C THR A 814 -19.07 31.91 -22.02
N LEU A 815 -18.93 32.48 -23.22
CA LEU A 815 -17.84 33.40 -23.53
C LEU A 815 -17.88 34.65 -22.64
N GLN A 816 -19.07 35.25 -22.43
CA GLN A 816 -19.26 36.38 -21.54
C GLN A 816 -18.83 36.05 -20.11
N LYS A 817 -19.22 34.89 -19.58
CA LYS A 817 -18.83 34.43 -18.24
C LYS A 817 -17.33 34.20 -18.10
N LEU A 818 -16.65 33.68 -19.13
CA LEU A 818 -15.20 33.49 -19.13
C LEU A 818 -14.43 34.82 -19.16
N VAL A 819 -14.91 35.81 -19.93
CA VAL A 819 -14.36 37.18 -19.89
C VAL A 819 -14.59 37.79 -18.51
N LEU A 820 -15.82 37.75 -18.02
CA LEU A 820 -16.23 38.26 -16.70
C LEU A 820 -15.45 37.62 -15.55
N ARG A 821 -15.12 36.34 -15.63
CA ARG A 821 -14.26 35.63 -14.67
C ARG A 821 -12.88 36.28 -14.49
N ARG A 822 -12.30 36.83 -15.57
CA ARG A 822 -10.96 37.43 -15.58
C ARG A 822 -10.96 38.93 -15.25
N VAL A 823 -12.01 39.65 -15.68
CA VAL A 823 -12.09 41.12 -15.63
C VAL A 823 -13.12 41.67 -14.63
N GLY A 824 -13.98 40.81 -14.08
CA GLY A 824 -15.02 41.18 -13.13
C GLY A 824 -14.47 41.48 -11.74
N TYR A 825 -15.10 42.45 -11.08
CA TYR A 825 -14.97 42.78 -9.68
C TYR A 825 -16.24 42.33 -8.96
N THR A 826 -16.09 41.70 -7.81
CA THR A 826 -17.22 41.24 -6.97
C THR A 826 -17.25 42.09 -5.71
N GLN A 827 -18.37 42.11 -5.01
CA GLN A 827 -18.43 42.67 -3.66
C GLN A 827 -18.77 41.53 -2.70
N GLY A 828 -17.78 41.04 -1.95
CA GLY A 828 -17.89 39.81 -1.16
C GLY A 828 -18.13 38.57 -2.04
N GLY A 829 -18.81 37.55 -1.49
CA GLY A 829 -19.17 36.32 -2.20
C GLY A 829 -20.33 36.43 -3.21
N GLY A 830 -20.75 37.66 -3.57
CA GLY A 830 -21.88 37.94 -4.47
C GLY A 830 -21.53 37.91 -5.96
N GLY A 831 -22.51 38.32 -6.80
CA GLY A 831 -22.32 38.47 -8.25
C GLY A 831 -21.33 39.59 -8.61
N ILE A 832 -21.02 39.71 -9.91
CA ILE A 832 -20.09 40.72 -10.41
C ILE A 832 -20.74 42.11 -10.29
N ALA A 833 -20.06 43.01 -9.57
CA ALA A 833 -20.47 44.38 -9.28
C ALA A 833 -19.81 45.42 -10.21
N GLY A 834 -18.71 45.06 -10.89
CA GLY A 834 -18.02 45.93 -11.85
C GLY A 834 -17.11 45.16 -12.81
N ILE A 835 -16.61 45.82 -13.86
CA ILE A 835 -15.72 45.20 -14.86
C ILE A 835 -14.52 46.10 -15.21
N ASP A 836 -13.37 45.50 -15.46
CA ASP A 836 -12.18 46.20 -15.97
C ASP A 836 -12.27 46.42 -17.49
N VAL A 837 -12.95 47.49 -17.88
CA VAL A 837 -13.11 47.89 -19.29
C VAL A 837 -11.76 48.10 -19.99
N ASN A 838 -10.78 48.68 -19.31
CA ASN A 838 -9.48 48.98 -19.90
C ASN A 838 -8.69 47.70 -20.22
N ARG A 839 -8.82 46.67 -19.39
CA ARG A 839 -8.20 45.36 -19.66
C ARG A 839 -8.85 44.65 -20.84
N ILE A 840 -10.17 44.71 -20.97
CA ILE A 840 -10.89 44.17 -22.15
C ILE A 840 -10.39 44.83 -23.43
N LEU A 841 -10.41 46.17 -23.48
CA LEU A 841 -10.06 46.93 -24.67
C LEU A 841 -8.59 46.75 -25.09
N ARG A 842 -7.66 46.77 -24.12
CA ARG A 842 -6.23 46.56 -24.42
C ARG A 842 -5.92 45.15 -24.85
N SER A 843 -6.53 44.16 -24.21
CA SER A 843 -6.32 42.75 -24.55
C SER A 843 -6.88 42.43 -25.93
N HIS A 844 -8.05 42.98 -26.28
CA HIS A 844 -8.61 42.88 -27.63
C HIS A 844 -7.69 43.54 -28.67
N LYS A 845 -7.22 44.77 -28.41
CA LYS A 845 -6.28 45.46 -29.31
C LYS A 845 -5.00 44.66 -29.54
N ALA A 846 -4.42 44.08 -28.48
CA ALA A 846 -3.23 43.27 -28.58
C ALA A 846 -3.48 41.98 -29.39
N TYR A 847 -4.62 41.32 -29.17
CA TYR A 847 -5.03 40.16 -29.95
C TYR A 847 -5.21 40.49 -31.45
N GLN A 848 -5.81 41.64 -31.78
CA GLN A 848 -5.93 42.09 -33.17
C GLN A 848 -4.58 42.31 -33.86
N GLN A 849 -3.54 42.67 -33.09
CA GLN A 849 -2.17 42.83 -33.63
C GLN A 849 -1.45 41.49 -33.79
N LEU A 850 -1.69 40.55 -32.88
CA LEU A 850 -1.08 39.22 -32.91
C LEU A 850 -2.11 38.17 -32.46
N PRO A 851 -2.90 37.61 -33.40
CA PRO A 851 -3.91 36.60 -33.07
C PRO A 851 -3.24 35.31 -32.61
N THR A 852 -3.46 34.95 -31.34
CA THR A 852 -2.92 33.71 -30.75
C THR A 852 -3.99 32.98 -29.95
N LYS A 853 -4.12 31.67 -30.17
CA LYS A 853 -5.04 30.80 -29.41
C LYS A 853 -4.44 30.46 -28.03
N PRO A 854 -5.05 30.88 -26.91
CA PRO A 854 -4.54 30.62 -25.58
C PRO A 854 -4.76 29.17 -25.15
N SER A 855 -3.77 28.55 -24.50
CA SER A 855 -3.87 27.18 -23.98
C SER A 855 -4.78 27.03 -22.76
N SER A 856 -5.20 28.15 -22.14
CA SER A 856 -6.12 28.17 -21.00
C SER A 856 -7.59 28.01 -21.38
N VAL A 857 -7.92 28.15 -22.67
CA VAL A 857 -9.29 28.00 -23.20
C VAL A 857 -9.59 26.54 -23.44
N SER A 858 -10.76 26.07 -23.01
CA SER A 858 -11.17 24.67 -23.21
C SER A 858 -11.35 24.32 -24.68
N THR A 859 -11.21 23.04 -25.03
CA THR A 859 -11.37 22.53 -26.40
C THR A 859 -12.75 22.85 -26.98
N ASP A 860 -13.80 22.81 -26.15
CA ASP A 860 -15.17 23.06 -26.58
C ASP A 860 -15.40 24.53 -26.91
N VAL A 861 -14.81 25.45 -26.13
CA VAL A 861 -14.88 26.89 -26.38
C VAL A 861 -14.05 27.24 -27.62
N ALA A 862 -12.86 26.68 -27.74
CA ALA A 862 -12.02 26.80 -28.92
C ALA A 862 -12.75 26.33 -30.20
N ALA A 863 -13.39 25.16 -30.17
CA ALA A 863 -14.12 24.63 -31.32
C ALA A 863 -15.33 25.49 -31.69
N TYR A 864 -16.02 26.08 -30.70
CA TYR A 864 -17.09 27.04 -30.96
C TYR A 864 -16.59 28.30 -31.66
N ILE A 865 -15.47 28.87 -31.20
CA ILE A 865 -14.87 30.06 -31.81
C ILE A 865 -14.37 29.77 -33.23
N ASP A 866 -13.73 28.62 -33.46
CA ASP A 866 -13.28 28.20 -34.79
C ASP A 866 -14.48 28.06 -35.75
N ARG A 867 -15.63 27.54 -35.27
CA ARG A 867 -16.88 27.49 -36.04
C ARG A 867 -17.47 28.88 -36.31
N LEU A 868 -17.41 29.81 -35.36
CA LEU A 868 -17.87 31.19 -35.57
C LEU A 868 -17.13 31.83 -36.75
N HIS A 869 -15.79 31.74 -36.76
CA HIS A 869 -14.98 32.23 -37.87
C HIS A 869 -15.34 31.55 -39.19
N PHE A 870 -15.45 30.21 -39.20
CA PHE A 870 -15.86 29.46 -40.38
C PHE A 870 -17.23 29.89 -40.92
N SER A 871 -18.22 30.13 -40.06
CA SER A 871 -19.54 30.58 -40.48
C SER A 871 -19.53 31.95 -41.15
N ILE A 872 -18.64 32.86 -40.73
CA ILE A 872 -18.50 34.19 -41.32
C ILE A 872 -17.83 34.11 -42.70
N GLU A 873 -16.88 33.19 -42.87
CA GLU A 873 -16.25 32.94 -44.17
C GLU A 873 -17.19 32.30 -45.19
N ASN A 874 -18.28 31.64 -44.75
CA ASN A 874 -19.20 30.88 -45.60
C ASN A 874 -20.62 31.50 -45.74
N LEU A 875 -20.71 32.84 -45.62
CA LEU A 875 -22.00 33.56 -45.70
C LEU A 875 -22.66 33.55 -47.09
N ASP A 876 -21.95 33.17 -48.14
CA ASP A 876 -22.46 33.23 -49.52
C ASP A 876 -23.67 32.31 -49.74
N SER A 877 -23.77 31.22 -48.97
CA SER A 877 -24.93 30.32 -48.97
C SER A 877 -26.24 30.98 -48.53
N ILE A 878 -26.18 32.12 -47.84
CA ILE A 878 -27.34 32.85 -47.31
C ILE A 878 -27.89 33.86 -48.33
N ARG A 879 -27.07 34.30 -49.29
CA ARG A 879 -27.42 35.33 -50.28
C ARG A 879 -28.68 34.99 -51.07
N GLY A 880 -28.70 33.88 -51.80
CA GLY A 880 -29.83 33.49 -52.65
C GLY A 880 -31.16 33.34 -51.89
N PRO A 881 -31.18 32.66 -50.72
CA PRO A 881 -32.36 32.59 -49.86
C PRO A 881 -32.87 33.96 -49.36
N VAL A 882 -31.97 34.92 -49.11
CA VAL A 882 -32.36 36.29 -48.74
C VAL A 882 -32.89 37.06 -49.95
N GLU A 883 -32.23 36.98 -51.11
CA GLU A 883 -32.70 37.59 -52.36
C GLU A 883 -34.12 37.12 -52.72
N THR A 884 -34.40 35.82 -52.56
CA THR A 884 -35.71 35.22 -52.82
C THR A 884 -36.80 35.71 -51.84
N ALA A 885 -36.41 36.11 -50.64
CA ALA A 885 -37.35 36.58 -49.61
C ALA A 885 -37.71 38.07 -49.77
N LEU A 886 -37.02 38.81 -50.63
CA LEU A 886 -37.32 40.22 -50.88
C LEU A 886 -38.42 40.36 -51.95
N PRO A 887 -39.43 41.22 -51.74
CA PRO A 887 -40.45 41.46 -52.75
C PRO A 887 -39.86 42.13 -53.99
N ASP A 888 -40.35 41.82 -55.19
CA ASP A 888 -39.98 42.59 -56.39
C ASP A 888 -40.45 44.04 -56.24
N THR A 889 -39.51 44.99 -56.39
CA THR A 889 -39.81 46.43 -56.29
C THR A 889 -39.36 47.19 -57.54
N SER A 890 -39.07 46.49 -58.63
CA SER A 890 -38.62 47.09 -59.90
C SER A 890 -39.67 48.03 -60.52
N THR A 891 -40.94 47.86 -60.16
CA THR A 891 -42.09 48.63 -60.64
C THR A 891 -42.53 49.75 -59.68
N LEU A 892 -41.81 49.97 -58.58
CA LEU A 892 -42.18 50.89 -57.51
C LEU A 892 -41.26 52.12 -57.47
N ASP A 893 -41.86 53.32 -57.38
CA ASP A 893 -41.15 54.60 -57.24
C ASP A 893 -40.72 54.87 -55.77
N SER A 894 -39.88 55.87 -55.55
CA SER A 894 -39.15 56.19 -54.32
C SER A 894 -40.01 56.42 -53.06
N SER A 895 -41.34 56.63 -53.16
CA SER A 895 -42.22 56.87 -51.99
C SER A 895 -43.41 55.92 -51.89
N VAL A 896 -43.31 54.94 -50.98
CA VAL A 896 -44.39 53.95 -50.70
C VAL A 896 -45.66 54.61 -50.21
N LYS A 897 -45.57 55.63 -49.35
CA LYS A 897 -46.77 56.29 -48.80
C LYS A 897 -47.55 57.04 -49.87
N GLU A 898 -46.87 57.66 -50.81
CA GLU A 898 -47.53 58.33 -51.93
C GLU A 898 -48.08 57.31 -52.94
N MET A 899 -47.40 56.18 -53.16
CA MET A 899 -47.96 55.08 -53.95
C MET A 899 -49.20 54.46 -53.32
N VAL A 900 -49.22 54.19 -52.01
CA VAL A 900 -50.40 53.68 -51.30
C VAL A 900 -51.58 54.65 -51.45
N LYS A 901 -51.34 55.96 -51.29
CA LYS A 901 -52.38 56.99 -51.50
C LYS A 901 -52.85 57.04 -52.95
N SER A 902 -51.94 56.97 -53.91
CA SER A 902 -52.25 57.00 -55.35
C SER A 902 -53.06 55.77 -55.77
N VAL A 903 -52.63 54.57 -55.38
CA VAL A 903 -53.36 53.31 -55.61
C VAL A 903 -54.74 53.35 -54.96
N ALA A 904 -54.84 53.80 -53.70
CA ALA A 904 -56.13 53.93 -53.01
C ALA A 904 -57.07 54.91 -53.72
N LYS A 905 -56.55 56.06 -54.19
CA LYS A 905 -57.32 57.06 -54.95
C LYS A 905 -57.79 56.50 -56.30
N THR A 906 -56.92 55.81 -57.04
CA THR A 906 -57.26 55.21 -58.34
C THR A 906 -58.30 54.10 -58.19
N LEU A 907 -58.15 53.23 -57.18
CA LEU A 907 -59.13 52.20 -56.86
C LEU A 907 -60.47 52.81 -56.42
N GLN A 908 -60.45 53.90 -55.66
CA GLN A 908 -61.67 54.62 -55.26
C GLN A 908 -62.36 55.27 -56.48
N MET A 909 -61.61 55.86 -57.40
CA MET A 909 -62.15 56.39 -58.65
C MET A 909 -62.83 55.29 -59.47
N LEU A 910 -62.17 54.14 -59.66
CA LEU A 910 -62.73 52.97 -60.36
C LEU A 910 -63.99 52.42 -59.68
N GLN A 911 -64.05 52.46 -58.33
CA GLN A 911 -65.26 52.08 -57.59
C GLN A 911 -66.41 53.05 -57.84
N THR A 912 -66.14 54.36 -57.84
CA THR A 912 -67.17 55.39 -58.08
C THR A 912 -67.68 55.41 -59.51
N THR A 913 -66.87 55.03 -60.49
CA THR A 913 -67.28 54.90 -61.90
C THR A 913 -67.91 53.56 -62.25
N GLY A 914 -68.01 52.62 -61.29
CA GLY A 914 -68.62 51.30 -61.49
C GLY A 914 -67.77 50.35 -62.36
N MET A 915 -66.50 50.67 -62.58
CA MET A 915 -65.57 49.93 -63.46
C MET A 915 -64.63 48.98 -62.72
N THR A 916 -64.85 48.73 -61.42
CA THR A 916 -64.06 47.74 -60.68
C THR A 916 -64.40 46.30 -61.09
N PRO A 917 -63.42 45.49 -61.51
CA PRO A 917 -63.62 44.07 -61.74
C PRO A 917 -63.99 43.36 -60.43
N SER A 918 -64.91 42.40 -60.46
CA SER A 918 -65.39 41.67 -59.27
C SER A 918 -64.32 40.84 -58.54
N ARG A 919 -63.11 40.71 -59.11
CA ARG A 919 -61.95 40.02 -58.51
C ARG A 919 -61.02 40.92 -57.71
N VAL A 920 -61.23 42.25 -57.68
CA VAL A 920 -60.37 43.19 -56.96
C VAL A 920 -60.96 43.52 -55.58
N ASP A 921 -60.26 43.15 -54.50
CA ASP A 921 -60.62 43.47 -53.12
C ASP A 921 -59.89 44.74 -52.64
N VAL A 922 -60.56 45.88 -52.83
CA VAL A 922 -60.02 47.20 -52.46
C VAL A 922 -59.85 47.35 -50.95
N THR A 923 -60.71 46.72 -50.15
CA THR A 923 -60.65 46.81 -48.68
C THR A 923 -59.40 46.11 -48.16
N LYS A 924 -59.09 44.92 -48.70
CA LYS A 924 -57.87 44.18 -48.38
C LYS A 924 -56.60 44.92 -48.80
N ILE A 925 -56.56 45.53 -49.98
CA ILE A 925 -55.38 46.30 -50.45
C ILE A 925 -55.11 47.49 -49.52
N ASN A 926 -56.13 48.23 -49.11
CA ASN A 926 -55.98 49.36 -48.20
C ASN A 926 -55.55 48.91 -46.79
N GLN A 927 -56.10 47.81 -46.27
CA GLN A 927 -55.68 47.22 -44.99
C GLN A 927 -54.21 46.75 -45.00
N LEU A 928 -53.75 46.20 -46.12
CA LEU A 928 -52.34 45.81 -46.30
C LEU A 928 -51.41 47.02 -46.47
N GLY A 929 -51.92 48.15 -46.97
CA GLY A 929 -51.14 49.38 -47.17
C GLY A 929 -51.00 50.26 -45.92
N GLU A 930 -51.95 50.21 -44.99
CA GLU A 930 -51.97 51.01 -43.74
C GLU A 930 -50.71 50.86 -42.86
N PRO A 931 -50.15 49.64 -42.63
CA PRO A 931 -48.98 49.47 -41.76
C PRO A 931 -47.63 49.79 -42.44
N LEU A 932 -47.60 50.22 -43.71
CA LEU A 932 -46.35 50.48 -44.44
C LEU A 932 -45.65 51.77 -43.97
N ASP A 933 -44.38 51.65 -43.59
CA ASP A 933 -43.53 52.78 -43.23
C ASP A 933 -42.88 53.43 -44.46
N ALA A 934 -42.57 54.73 -44.37
CA ALA A 934 -41.90 55.46 -45.44
C ALA A 934 -40.51 54.88 -45.77
N ASN A 935 -39.83 54.27 -44.78
CA ASN A 935 -38.52 53.67 -44.97
C ASN A 935 -38.57 52.19 -45.35
N ASP A 936 -39.74 51.56 -45.46
CA ASP A 936 -39.83 50.13 -45.74
C ASP A 936 -39.23 49.78 -47.11
N LEU A 937 -39.56 50.57 -48.14
CA LEU A 937 -38.96 50.40 -49.47
C LEU A 937 -37.48 50.75 -49.43
N HIS A 938 -37.08 51.83 -48.76
CA HIS A 938 -35.68 52.21 -48.65
C HIS A 938 -34.82 51.11 -48.02
N ARG A 939 -35.33 50.40 -47.00
CA ARG A 939 -34.62 49.29 -46.34
C ARG A 939 -34.49 48.07 -47.25
N VAL A 940 -35.53 47.75 -48.02
CA VAL A 940 -35.52 46.63 -48.98
C VAL A 940 -34.64 46.94 -50.19
N THR A 941 -34.70 48.15 -50.75
CA THR A 941 -33.87 48.57 -51.89
C THR A 941 -32.40 48.66 -51.50
N LYS A 942 -32.09 49.26 -50.34
CA LYS A 942 -30.73 49.31 -49.80
C LYS A 942 -30.13 47.92 -49.61
N LEU A 943 -30.90 46.95 -49.10
CA LEU A 943 -30.42 45.57 -48.99
C LEU A 943 -30.20 44.95 -50.37
N ARG A 944 -31.08 45.19 -51.35
CA ARG A 944 -30.89 44.69 -52.72
C ARG A 944 -29.62 45.24 -53.37
N GLU A 945 -29.30 46.52 -53.16
CA GLU A 945 -28.03 47.13 -53.62
C GLU A 945 -26.81 46.47 -52.97
N GLN A 946 -26.90 46.18 -51.67
CA GLN A 946 -25.84 45.48 -50.94
C GLN A 946 -25.69 44.01 -51.39
N LEU A 947 -26.78 43.32 -51.74
CA LEU A 947 -26.76 41.97 -52.31
C LEU A 947 -26.19 41.96 -53.75
N ALA A 948 -26.43 43.02 -54.53
CA ALA A 948 -25.85 43.17 -55.86
C ALA A 948 -24.31 43.34 -55.82
N THR A 949 -23.79 43.96 -54.75
CA THR A 949 -22.36 44.17 -54.50
C THR A 949 -21.77 43.17 -53.51
N TRP A 950 -22.46 42.06 -53.25
CA TRP A 950 -22.15 41.10 -52.18
C TRP A 950 -20.69 40.62 -52.15
N ASP A 951 -20.12 40.33 -53.32
CA ASP A 951 -18.75 39.78 -53.43
C ASP A 951 -17.67 40.82 -53.10
N ALA A 952 -18.02 42.11 -53.10
CA ALA A 952 -17.13 43.21 -52.70
C ALA A 952 -17.21 43.55 -51.20
N LEU A 953 -18.17 42.99 -50.47
CA LEU A 953 -18.36 43.22 -49.03
C LEU A 953 -17.49 42.27 -48.21
N SER A 954 -16.84 42.80 -47.16
CA SER A 954 -16.18 41.97 -46.14
C SER A 954 -17.20 41.19 -45.30
N GLY A 955 -16.75 40.14 -44.60
CA GLY A 955 -17.62 39.33 -43.72
C GLY A 955 -18.48 40.15 -42.75
N PRO A 956 -17.91 41.13 -42.00
CA PRO A 956 -18.69 42.02 -41.15
C PRO A 956 -19.68 42.91 -41.91
N GLU A 957 -19.33 43.41 -43.10
CA GLU A 957 -20.24 44.21 -43.94
C GLU A 957 -21.40 43.38 -44.48
N LYS A 958 -21.15 42.12 -44.86
CA LYS A 958 -22.18 41.13 -45.21
C LYS A 958 -23.14 40.89 -44.04
N LEU A 959 -22.62 40.67 -42.83
CA LEU A 959 -23.46 40.53 -41.63
C LEU A 959 -24.25 41.80 -41.30
N GLN A 960 -23.64 42.97 -41.48
CA GLN A 960 -24.31 44.25 -41.24
C GLN A 960 -25.53 44.41 -42.17
N ALA A 961 -25.37 44.12 -43.46
CA ALA A 961 -26.47 44.14 -44.42
C ALA A 961 -27.62 43.19 -43.99
N LEU A 962 -27.28 42.00 -43.49
CA LEU A 962 -28.26 41.00 -43.04
C LEU A 962 -28.93 41.34 -41.70
N SER A 963 -28.42 42.31 -40.93
CA SER A 963 -28.84 42.60 -39.55
C SER A 963 -30.01 43.56 -39.39
N GLY A 964 -30.39 44.32 -40.42
CA GLY A 964 -31.41 45.37 -40.33
C GLY A 964 -32.86 44.89 -40.24
N ASP A 965 -33.80 45.83 -40.11
CA ASP A 965 -35.26 45.61 -40.04
C ASP A 965 -35.92 45.20 -41.37
N TRP A 966 -35.12 44.89 -42.38
CA TRP A 966 -35.59 44.48 -43.70
C TRP A 966 -36.55 43.28 -43.67
N PRO A 967 -36.48 42.27 -42.78
CA PRO A 967 -37.42 41.15 -42.79
C PRO A 967 -38.84 41.61 -42.43
N ALA A 968 -38.96 42.54 -41.48
CA ALA A 968 -40.24 43.11 -41.10
C ALA A 968 -40.79 44.03 -42.20
N SER A 969 -39.91 44.82 -42.85
CA SER A 969 -40.29 45.65 -44.00
C SER A 969 -40.73 44.80 -45.20
N ALA A 970 -40.02 43.72 -45.53
CA ALA A 970 -40.37 42.77 -46.58
C ALA A 970 -41.71 42.06 -46.28
N ALA A 971 -41.90 41.57 -45.05
CA ALA A 971 -43.14 40.91 -44.66
C ALA A 971 -44.39 41.81 -44.74
N ARG A 972 -44.22 43.14 -44.58
CA ARG A 972 -45.31 44.11 -44.82
C ARG A 972 -45.50 44.43 -46.31
N LEU A 973 -44.40 44.59 -47.07
CA LEU A 973 -44.43 44.99 -48.47
C LEU A 973 -44.92 43.88 -49.41
N THR A 974 -44.46 42.63 -49.23
CA THR A 974 -44.77 41.52 -50.15
C THR A 974 -46.26 41.30 -50.37
N PRO A 975 -47.11 41.16 -49.32
CA PRO A 975 -48.54 40.93 -49.51
C PRO A 975 -49.26 42.12 -50.17
N TRP A 976 -48.79 43.35 -49.91
CA TRP A 976 -49.35 44.54 -50.52
C TRP A 976 -48.99 44.63 -52.01
N ILE A 977 -47.73 44.40 -52.37
CA ILE A 977 -47.26 44.41 -53.77
C ILE A 977 -47.96 43.32 -54.60
N GLU A 978 -48.10 42.11 -54.06
CA GLU A 978 -48.83 41.02 -54.73
C GLU A 978 -50.30 41.38 -54.94
N ALA A 979 -50.96 41.97 -53.92
CA ALA A 979 -52.36 42.36 -54.01
C ALA A 979 -52.58 43.50 -55.02
N VAL A 980 -51.68 44.48 -55.08
CA VAL A 980 -51.72 45.57 -56.06
C VAL A 980 -51.43 45.05 -57.48
N SER A 981 -50.42 44.21 -57.66
CA SER A 981 -50.07 43.65 -58.98
C SER A 981 -51.21 42.79 -59.54
N THR A 982 -51.80 41.92 -58.70
CA THR A 982 -52.97 41.10 -59.07
C THR A 982 -54.18 41.97 -59.44
N ALA A 983 -54.36 43.11 -58.74
CA ALA A 983 -55.42 44.06 -59.04
C ALA A 983 -55.19 44.78 -60.37
N LEU A 984 -53.96 45.22 -60.65
CA LEU A 984 -53.59 45.86 -61.91
C LEU A 984 -53.77 44.91 -63.09
N ASP A 985 -53.28 43.66 -63.00
CA ASP A 985 -53.48 42.63 -64.02
C ASP A 985 -54.98 42.39 -64.28
N SER A 986 -55.78 42.32 -63.21
CA SER A 986 -57.23 42.12 -63.32
C SER A 986 -57.94 43.32 -63.97
N ILE A 987 -57.48 44.54 -63.71
CA ILE A 987 -57.99 45.78 -64.32
C ILE A 987 -57.59 45.85 -65.80
N GLU A 988 -56.33 45.56 -66.14
CA GLU A 988 -55.85 45.51 -67.53
C GLU A 988 -56.63 44.46 -68.34
N THR A 989 -56.84 43.26 -67.77
CA THR A 989 -57.64 42.21 -68.41
C THR A 989 -59.09 42.64 -68.58
N HIS A 990 -59.66 43.39 -67.62
CA HIS A 990 -61.04 43.88 -67.70
C HIS A 990 -61.22 44.97 -68.75
N ILE A 991 -60.27 45.90 -68.86
CA ILE A 991 -60.26 46.94 -69.89
C ILE A 991 -60.14 46.30 -71.28
N ASN A 992 -59.24 45.31 -71.44
CA ASN A 992 -59.04 44.62 -72.71
C ASN A 992 -60.21 43.71 -73.14
N THR A 993 -61.08 43.29 -72.22
CA THR A 993 -62.20 42.36 -72.52
C THR A 993 -63.59 43.00 -72.55
N LYS A 994 -63.74 44.27 -72.12
CA LYS A 994 -65.03 45.01 -72.06
C LYS A 994 -65.00 46.37 -72.77
N ILE A 995 -64.32 46.46 -73.92
CA ILE A 995 -64.65 47.45 -74.94
C ILE A 995 -65.64 46.77 -75.90
N ASP A 996 -66.93 46.92 -75.61
CA ASP A 996 -68.05 46.49 -76.46
C ASP A 996 -68.32 47.58 -77.53
N PRO A 997 -68.46 47.25 -78.83
CA PRO A 997 -68.65 48.23 -79.92
C PRO A 997 -69.88 49.13 -79.82
N THR A 998 -70.74 48.94 -78.83
CA THR A 998 -72.01 49.66 -78.69
C THR A 998 -71.91 50.98 -77.91
N LEU A 999 -70.74 51.35 -77.38
CA LEU A 999 -70.50 52.66 -76.76
C LEU A 999 -69.92 53.73 -77.71
N GLN A 1000 -69.86 53.49 -79.02
CA GLN A 1000 -69.22 54.40 -80.00
C GLN A 1000 -69.96 55.72 -80.30
N SER A 1001 -71.10 56.03 -79.65
CA SER A 1001 -71.82 57.31 -79.88
C SER A 1001 -71.96 58.23 -78.66
N HIS A 1002 -71.56 57.76 -77.48
CA HIS A 1002 -71.37 58.60 -76.27
C HIS A 1002 -69.95 58.53 -75.72
N ALA A 1003 -69.10 57.66 -76.29
CA ALA A 1003 -67.70 57.54 -75.93
C ALA A 1003 -66.82 58.65 -76.50
N GLU A 1004 -67.15 59.44 -77.53
CA GLU A 1004 -66.18 60.48 -77.96
C GLU A 1004 -66.04 61.63 -76.93
N THR A 1005 -67.10 61.93 -76.17
CA THR A 1005 -67.03 62.91 -75.07
C THR A 1005 -66.62 62.28 -73.75
N LEU A 1006 -66.99 61.02 -73.48
CA LEU A 1006 -66.55 60.30 -72.28
C LEU A 1006 -65.14 59.73 -72.42
N ASP A 1007 -64.70 59.26 -73.58
CA ASP A 1007 -63.30 58.88 -73.89
C ASP A 1007 -62.41 60.11 -73.98
N SER A 1008 -62.87 61.29 -74.43
CA SER A 1008 -62.02 62.48 -74.30
C SER A 1008 -61.74 62.76 -72.82
N ASP A 1009 -62.76 62.84 -71.97
CA ASP A 1009 -62.55 63.19 -70.56
C ASP A 1009 -61.97 62.02 -69.73
N LEU A 1010 -62.30 60.77 -70.04
CA LEU A 1010 -61.83 59.56 -69.34
C LEU A 1010 -60.50 59.07 -69.91
N ALA A 1011 -60.21 59.22 -71.21
CA ALA A 1011 -58.88 58.96 -71.75
C ALA A 1011 -57.94 60.16 -71.55
N ASP A 1012 -58.42 61.40 -71.41
CA ASP A 1012 -57.58 62.50 -70.88
C ASP A 1012 -57.37 62.36 -69.37
N SER A 1013 -58.33 61.79 -68.61
CA SER A 1013 -58.12 61.47 -67.18
C SER A 1013 -57.31 60.21 -66.95
N LEU A 1014 -57.42 59.17 -67.79
CA LEU A 1014 -56.57 57.98 -67.76
C LEU A 1014 -55.21 58.28 -68.38
N ASN A 1015 -55.08 59.04 -69.47
CA ASN A 1015 -53.78 59.54 -69.90
C ASN A 1015 -53.23 60.53 -68.89
N ALA A 1016 -54.01 61.36 -68.19
CA ALA A 1016 -53.47 62.16 -67.10
C ALA A 1016 -53.04 61.29 -65.91
N ALA A 1017 -53.74 60.20 -65.59
CA ALA A 1017 -53.39 59.28 -64.50
C ALA A 1017 -52.22 58.34 -64.86
N VAL A 1018 -52.12 57.92 -66.13
CA VAL A 1018 -51.07 57.06 -66.68
C VAL A 1018 -49.84 57.89 -67.08
N THR A 1019 -50.01 59.13 -67.57
CA THR A 1019 -48.91 60.09 -67.82
C THR A 1019 -48.42 60.70 -66.51
N ALA A 1020 -49.26 60.89 -65.48
CA ALA A 1020 -48.81 61.17 -64.12
C ALA A 1020 -48.13 59.96 -63.46
N ALA A 1021 -48.38 58.73 -63.95
CA ALA A 1021 -47.68 57.52 -63.55
C ALA A 1021 -46.46 57.16 -64.43
N PHE A 1022 -46.26 57.81 -65.59
CA PHE A 1022 -45.14 57.54 -66.51
C PHE A 1022 -44.27 58.75 -66.89
N THR A 1023 -44.62 59.99 -66.51
CA THR A 1023 -43.79 61.18 -66.75
C THR A 1023 -44.12 62.30 -65.74
N ILE A 1024 -43.46 62.27 -64.60
CA ILE A 1024 -42.93 63.50 -63.97
C ILE A 1024 -41.42 63.30 -63.84
N VAL A 1025 -40.75 63.42 -64.98
CA VAL A 1025 -39.35 63.86 -65.06
C VAL A 1025 -39.40 65.17 -65.81
N GLU A 1026 -39.19 66.26 -65.08
CA GLU A 1026 -38.51 67.51 -65.48
C GLU A 1026 -38.97 68.68 -64.59
N SER A 1027 -38.40 68.77 -63.40
CA SER A 1027 -37.90 70.03 -62.82
C SER A 1027 -37.12 69.73 -61.53
N GLU A 1028 -36.04 70.47 -61.32
CA GLU A 1028 -34.98 70.31 -60.30
C GLU A 1028 -33.89 69.29 -60.71
N GLN A 1029 -33.06 69.65 -61.70
CA GLN A 1029 -31.79 70.42 -61.56
C GLN A 1029 -30.69 69.61 -60.87
N GLU A 1030 -29.55 69.36 -61.52
CA GLU A 1030 -28.44 70.32 -61.48
C GLU A 1030 -28.32 71.02 -60.09
N SER A 1031 -27.77 70.30 -59.11
CA SER A 1031 -26.82 70.84 -58.13
C SER A 1031 -26.15 69.73 -57.33
#